data_AF-A0A9J6AD78-F1
#
_entry.id   AF-A0A9J6AD78-F1
#
_cell.length_a   1.000
_cell.length_b   1.000
_cell.length_c   1.000
_cell.angle_alpha   90.00
_cell.angle_beta   90.00
_cell.angle_gamma   90.00
#
_symmetry.space_group_name_H-M   'P 1'
#
loop_
_entity.id
_entity.type
_entity.pdbx_description
1 polymer ?
#
loop_
_entity_poly.entity_id
_entity_poly.type
_entity_poly.pdbx_seq_one_letter_code
_entity_poly.pdbx_strand_id
1 'polypeptide(L)'
;MASGMKICFVLLTTILMINFRPFLVMVKGEPQVPCLFILGDSLFDNGNNNNLITTAKANYPPYGIDFPDGPTGRFTNGKNSADFLAELLGFDKFIEPFATVKGVDILRGVNYASGAAGIRDESGIHLGDRISLSRQLRNHKVTISHMSTLLGNKTLTMDYLSKCIYIVGMGNNDYINNYMMPQFYPSSHLYKPEKFATILMQQYSKQLKTLYRYGARKVAVFGVGSLGCIPAELAIYGTKDTICVDSINSAVQKFADKFKPMIDDFNNNLPNANFIYINLTSIAIGDPAEIGLTNLAEPCCEISSYIAKGQCRNGGGACSDRASHYFWDGFHPTEIPNKVTAIRAYTVLLPTDAYPYDISHLAASTIALNKLGQSGAELIQQPAIVTFVSAGKMRISGYPPLLESYGEQQVPCLFVMGDSLFDNGNNNNLLTAAKANYLPYGIDFPDGPTGRFTNGRNVADFLAELLGFDKYIEPFATVKGVDMFKGVNYASGAAGILDETGIHVGDRISLNGQLRNHNVTISHMSTLLGNKTLTKEYLSKCIYIVQMGNNDYINNYLLPQLYSSSHMYNPEQFASILIQQYSEQLKITNFTPQTLYLYGARKVVVFGIGGIGCVPSELDLYGTGDSVCINSIDSAVRKFSDKLKPMIDDLNSNFPNAKFSYINSTSIAVPDPSSIGITKLREPCCETSEGQCKHGGGACSDRAAHYFWDGFHPSEAPNKVTAERAYTALLSTDVYPFDISQLSQL
;
A
#
# COMPACT_ATOMS: atom_id res chain seq x y z
N MET A 1 -11.38 -53.84 -35.63
CA MET A 1 -10.82 -53.74 -34.26
C MET A 1 -10.16 -52.39 -33.93
N ALA A 2 -10.17 -51.38 -34.81
CA ALA A 2 -9.55 -50.06 -34.52
C ALA A 2 -10.54 -48.98 -34.02
N SER A 3 -11.86 -49.20 -34.12
CA SER A 3 -12.88 -48.23 -33.67
C SER A 3 -13.28 -48.41 -32.19
N GLY A 4 -13.20 -49.63 -31.65
CA GLY A 4 -13.54 -49.91 -30.24
C GLY A 4 -12.54 -49.36 -29.21
N MET A 5 -11.24 -49.31 -29.55
CA MET A 5 -10.20 -48.81 -28.63
C MET A 5 -10.27 -47.30 -28.39
N LYS A 6 -10.77 -46.50 -29.36
CA LYS A 6 -10.90 -45.05 -29.18
C LYS A 6 -12.04 -44.68 -28.23
N ILE A 7 -13.12 -45.48 -28.19
CA ILE A 7 -14.26 -45.23 -27.30
C ILE A 7 -13.91 -45.60 -25.85
N CYS A 8 -13.16 -46.68 -25.62
CA CYS A 8 -12.66 -47.03 -24.29
C CYS A 8 -11.67 -46.00 -23.72
N PHE A 9 -10.83 -45.39 -24.55
CA PHE A 9 -9.88 -44.36 -24.09
C PHE A 9 -10.57 -43.05 -23.68
N VAL A 10 -11.65 -42.66 -24.39
CA VAL A 10 -12.45 -41.45 -24.06
C VAL A 10 -13.33 -41.67 -22.82
N LEU A 11 -13.83 -42.89 -22.59
CA LEU A 11 -14.56 -43.25 -21.38
C LEU A 11 -13.66 -43.36 -20.14
N LEU A 12 -12.41 -43.83 -20.29
CA LEU A 12 -11.45 -43.87 -19.17
C LEU A 12 -11.00 -42.47 -18.75
N THR A 13 -10.76 -41.55 -19.69
CA THR A 13 -10.35 -40.17 -19.38
C THR A 13 -11.48 -39.35 -18.75
N THR A 14 -12.73 -39.58 -19.16
CA THR A 14 -13.90 -38.94 -18.52
C THR A 14 -14.19 -39.48 -17.12
N ILE A 15 -13.98 -40.78 -16.86
CA ILE A 15 -14.11 -41.36 -15.52
C ILE A 15 -12.95 -40.94 -14.59
N LEU A 16 -11.73 -40.74 -15.11
CA LEU A 16 -10.61 -40.19 -14.32
C LEU A 16 -10.82 -38.71 -13.95
N MET A 17 -11.45 -37.92 -14.83
CA MET A 17 -11.78 -36.50 -14.58
C MET A 17 -12.94 -36.32 -13.59
N ILE A 18 -13.82 -37.33 -13.42
CA ILE A 18 -14.92 -37.28 -12.43
C ILE A 18 -14.43 -37.66 -11.02
N ASN A 19 -13.33 -38.43 -10.89
CA ASN A 19 -12.77 -38.84 -9.61
C ASN A 19 -11.63 -37.95 -9.08
N PHE A 20 -11.16 -36.97 -9.86
CA PHE A 20 -10.32 -35.86 -9.40
C PHE A 20 -11.13 -34.57 -9.33
N ARG A 21 -12.15 -34.52 -8.47
CA ARG A 21 -12.49 -33.23 -7.86
C ARG A 21 -11.39 -32.96 -6.84
N PRO A 22 -10.52 -31.94 -6.99
CA PRO A 22 -9.85 -31.43 -5.82
C PRO A 22 -10.98 -31.05 -4.87
N PHE A 23 -11.03 -31.70 -3.70
CA PHE A 23 -11.66 -31.08 -2.55
C PHE A 23 -10.90 -29.77 -2.36
N LEU A 24 -11.37 -28.71 -3.03
CA LEU A 24 -11.15 -27.36 -2.58
C LEU A 24 -11.81 -27.32 -1.22
N VAL A 25 -11.07 -27.71 -0.19
CA VAL A 25 -11.29 -27.20 1.14
C VAL A 25 -11.09 -25.71 0.98
N MET A 26 -12.19 -24.99 0.67
CA MET A 26 -12.26 -23.57 0.90
C MET A 26 -12.06 -23.42 2.41
N VAL A 27 -10.80 -23.21 2.80
CA VAL A 27 -10.49 -22.67 4.11
C VAL A 27 -11.13 -21.28 4.10
N LYS A 28 -12.38 -21.20 4.55
CA LYS A 28 -13.03 -19.92 4.80
C LYS A 28 -12.22 -19.26 5.91
N GLY A 29 -11.45 -18.24 5.55
CA GLY A 29 -10.77 -17.42 6.55
C GLY A 29 -11.81 -16.82 7.48
N GLU A 30 -11.59 -16.90 8.79
CA GLU A 30 -12.45 -16.21 9.75
C GLU A 30 -12.36 -14.69 9.52
N PRO A 31 -13.47 -13.94 9.75
CA PRO A 31 -13.44 -12.48 9.70
C PRO A 31 -12.31 -11.91 10.56
N GLN A 32 -11.59 -10.93 10.04
CA GLN A 32 -10.45 -10.31 10.73
C GLN A 32 -10.84 -9.56 12.01
N VAL A 33 -12.12 -9.17 12.08
CA VAL A 33 -12.74 -8.54 13.24
C VAL A 33 -14.09 -9.20 13.51
N PRO A 34 -14.55 -9.28 14.78
CA PRO A 34 -15.79 -9.97 15.11
C PRO A 34 -17.05 -9.28 14.56
N CYS A 35 -16.94 -8.00 14.18
CA CYS A 35 -18.09 -7.18 13.82
C CYS A 35 -17.72 -5.97 12.96
N LEU A 36 -18.64 -5.62 12.06
CA LEU A 36 -18.57 -4.44 11.21
C LEU A 36 -19.86 -3.60 11.30
N PHE A 37 -19.77 -2.40 11.86
CA PHE A 37 -20.88 -1.45 11.91
C PHE A 37 -20.70 -0.35 10.88
N ILE A 38 -21.75 -0.03 10.12
CA ILE A 38 -21.68 0.94 9.03
C ILE A 38 -22.67 2.07 9.29
N LEU A 39 -22.19 3.30 9.32
CA LEU A 39 -23.01 4.51 9.42
C LEU A 39 -22.72 5.35 8.17
N GLY A 40 -23.74 5.89 7.53
CA GLY A 40 -23.50 6.67 6.32
C GLY A 40 -24.74 7.15 5.58
N ASP A 41 -24.52 7.64 4.37
CA ASP A 41 -25.57 8.07 3.46
C ASP A 41 -25.88 6.99 2.39
N SER A 42 -26.41 7.40 1.24
CA SER A 42 -26.75 6.50 0.14
C SER A 42 -25.56 5.72 -0.42
N LEU A 43 -24.32 6.20 -0.26
CA LEU A 43 -23.12 5.49 -0.73
C LEU A 43 -22.88 4.17 0.02
N PHE A 44 -23.46 4.02 1.20
CA PHE A 44 -23.34 2.83 2.04
C PHE A 44 -24.68 2.15 2.34
N ASP A 45 -25.82 2.75 1.99
CA ASP A 45 -27.15 2.16 2.23
C ASP A 45 -27.33 0.86 1.44
N ASN A 46 -27.95 -0.12 2.11
CA ASN A 46 -28.29 -1.41 1.53
C ASN A 46 -29.74 -1.83 1.79
N GLY A 47 -30.60 -0.91 2.21
CA GLY A 47 -32.04 -1.14 2.33
C GLY A 47 -32.76 -0.42 3.46
N ASN A 48 -32.10 0.46 4.23
CA ASN A 48 -32.76 1.17 5.32
C ASN A 48 -33.81 2.18 4.82
N ASN A 49 -33.69 2.66 3.58
CA ASN A 49 -34.66 3.57 2.98
C ASN A 49 -35.92 2.89 2.41
N ASN A 50 -35.92 1.57 2.26
CA ASN A 50 -36.95 0.85 1.50
C ASN A 50 -38.38 1.10 2.01
N ASN A 51 -38.54 1.14 3.34
CA ASN A 51 -39.84 1.31 4.01
C ASN A 51 -40.11 2.74 4.51
N LEU A 52 -39.19 3.69 4.25
CA LEU A 52 -39.40 5.09 4.61
C LEU A 52 -40.36 5.77 3.62
N ILE A 53 -41.07 6.80 4.07
CA ILE A 53 -41.88 7.66 3.19
C ILE A 53 -40.94 8.71 2.60
N THR A 54 -40.27 8.34 1.51
CA THR A 54 -39.20 9.15 0.91
C THR A 54 -39.08 8.87 -0.58
N THR A 55 -38.58 9.85 -1.31
CA THR A 55 -38.21 9.73 -2.72
C THR A 55 -36.79 9.20 -2.90
N ALA A 56 -35.94 9.26 -1.86
CA ALA A 56 -34.58 8.71 -1.89
C ALA A 56 -34.62 7.19 -1.68
N LYS A 57 -34.90 6.42 -2.74
CA LYS A 57 -35.01 4.97 -2.73
C LYS A 57 -34.29 4.34 -3.92
N ALA A 58 -33.74 3.15 -3.71
CA ALA A 58 -33.06 2.34 -4.72
C ALA A 58 -33.49 0.86 -4.70
N ASN A 59 -34.71 0.58 -4.23
CA ASN A 59 -35.30 -0.77 -4.18
C ASN A 59 -36.24 -1.04 -5.37
N TYR A 60 -35.87 -0.53 -6.54
CA TYR A 60 -36.58 -0.74 -7.80
C TYR A 60 -35.61 -0.75 -8.99
N PRO A 61 -35.95 -1.39 -10.13
CA PRO A 61 -35.11 -1.39 -11.32
C PRO A 61 -34.90 0.04 -11.91
N PRO A 62 -33.71 0.35 -12.44
CA PRO A 62 -32.62 -0.58 -12.73
C PRO A 62 -31.59 -0.77 -11.59
N TYR A 63 -31.80 -0.21 -10.40
CA TYR A 63 -30.87 -0.44 -9.28
C TYR A 63 -30.72 -1.94 -8.97
N GLY A 64 -29.51 -2.35 -8.60
CA GLY A 64 -29.22 -3.76 -8.31
C GLY A 64 -29.31 -4.71 -9.51
N ILE A 65 -29.31 -4.22 -10.76
CA ILE A 65 -29.35 -5.06 -11.97
C ILE A 65 -28.21 -6.10 -12.04
N ASP A 66 -27.05 -5.78 -11.47
CA ASP A 66 -25.88 -6.67 -11.37
C ASP A 66 -25.76 -7.32 -9.98
N PHE A 67 -26.62 -6.94 -9.02
CA PHE A 67 -26.65 -7.55 -7.71
C PHE A 67 -27.45 -8.86 -7.75
N PRO A 68 -26.96 -9.97 -7.16
CA PRO A 68 -27.63 -11.28 -7.27
C PRO A 68 -29.10 -11.31 -6.82
N ASP A 69 -29.44 -10.52 -5.80
CA ASP A 69 -30.81 -10.42 -5.25
C ASP A 69 -31.65 -9.32 -5.91
N GLY A 70 -31.13 -8.67 -6.95
CA GLY A 70 -31.78 -7.54 -7.62
C GLY A 70 -31.78 -6.26 -6.77
N PRO A 71 -32.81 -5.40 -6.90
CA PRO A 71 -32.86 -4.11 -6.22
C PRO A 71 -33.09 -4.24 -4.71
N THR A 72 -32.02 -4.23 -3.92
CA THR A 72 -32.10 -4.34 -2.45
C THR A 72 -32.23 -3.00 -1.73
N GLY A 73 -32.06 -1.87 -2.42
CA GLY A 73 -31.91 -0.54 -1.80
C GLY A 73 -30.49 0.01 -1.82
N ARG A 74 -29.56 -0.63 -2.55
CA ARG A 74 -28.23 -0.07 -2.84
C ARG A 74 -28.33 0.92 -3.98
N PHE A 75 -27.82 2.13 -3.80
CA PHE A 75 -27.85 3.20 -4.81
C PHE A 75 -26.76 2.99 -5.88
N THR A 76 -26.75 1.83 -6.52
CA THR A 76 -25.80 1.46 -7.58
C THR A 76 -26.38 0.28 -8.40
N ASN A 77 -25.69 -0.15 -9.45
CA ASN A 77 -26.06 -1.33 -10.23
C ASN A 77 -25.78 -2.66 -9.50
N GLY A 78 -24.81 -2.70 -8.58
CA GLY A 78 -24.39 -3.93 -7.91
C GLY A 78 -24.09 -3.72 -6.41
N LYS A 79 -22.89 -4.11 -6.00
CA LYS A 79 -22.33 -3.90 -4.65
C LYS A 79 -21.88 -2.47 -4.45
N ASN A 80 -22.09 -1.96 -3.23
CA ASN A 80 -21.53 -0.68 -2.80
C ASN A 80 -20.18 -0.89 -2.08
N SER A 81 -19.51 0.20 -1.70
CA SER A 81 -18.20 0.13 -1.04
C SER A 81 -18.22 -0.62 0.30
N ALA A 82 -19.33 -0.58 1.05
CA ALA A 82 -19.47 -1.32 2.31
C ALA A 82 -19.48 -2.84 2.10
N ASP A 83 -20.09 -3.31 1.01
CA ASP A 83 -20.15 -4.74 0.69
C ASP A 83 -18.76 -5.30 0.39
N PHE A 84 -17.99 -4.59 -0.45
CA PHE A 84 -16.61 -4.97 -0.75
C PHE A 84 -15.70 -4.90 0.48
N LEU A 85 -15.89 -3.92 1.37
CA LEU A 85 -15.14 -3.84 2.62
C LEU A 85 -15.48 -5.01 3.57
N ALA A 86 -16.74 -5.43 3.63
CA ALA A 86 -17.12 -6.62 4.38
C ALA A 86 -16.43 -7.89 3.83
N GLU A 87 -16.36 -8.04 2.51
CA GLU A 87 -15.65 -9.15 1.85
C GLU A 87 -14.14 -9.12 2.14
N LEU A 88 -13.50 -7.95 2.01
CA LEU A 88 -12.07 -7.76 2.29
C LEU A 88 -11.72 -8.06 3.76
N LEU A 89 -12.65 -7.75 4.69
CA LEU A 89 -12.53 -8.08 6.11
C LEU A 89 -12.84 -9.55 6.43
N GLY A 90 -13.23 -10.36 5.45
CA GLY A 90 -13.46 -11.81 5.60
C GLY A 90 -14.87 -12.19 6.06
N PHE A 91 -15.85 -11.29 6.00
CA PHE A 91 -17.24 -11.65 6.30
C PHE A 91 -17.84 -12.51 5.18
N ASP A 92 -18.51 -13.60 5.56
CA ASP A 92 -19.08 -14.56 4.63
C ASP A 92 -20.48 -14.18 4.11
N LYS A 93 -21.07 -13.12 4.67
CA LYS A 93 -22.32 -12.49 4.23
C LYS A 93 -22.22 -10.98 4.35
N PHE A 94 -23.01 -10.27 3.54
CA PHE A 94 -23.16 -8.83 3.68
C PHE A 94 -23.74 -8.45 5.05
N ILE A 95 -23.35 -7.27 5.54
CA ILE A 95 -23.86 -6.73 6.80
C ILE A 95 -25.30 -6.26 6.58
N GLU A 96 -26.25 -6.77 7.37
CA GLU A 96 -27.67 -6.49 7.18
C GLU A 96 -28.06 -5.04 7.57
N PRO A 97 -29.05 -4.44 6.89
CA PRO A 97 -29.60 -3.15 7.30
C PRO A 97 -30.29 -3.24 8.67
N PHE A 98 -30.22 -2.17 9.44
CA PHE A 98 -30.94 -2.03 10.71
C PHE A 98 -32.44 -2.30 10.58
N ALA A 99 -33.02 -2.01 9.41
CA ALA A 99 -34.43 -2.25 9.13
C ALA A 99 -34.83 -3.74 9.18
N THR A 100 -33.92 -4.69 8.95
CA THR A 100 -34.24 -6.12 8.85
C THR A 100 -33.49 -7.02 9.82
N VAL A 101 -32.31 -6.60 10.30
CA VAL A 101 -31.45 -7.41 11.17
C VAL A 101 -32.14 -7.77 12.49
N LYS A 102 -31.97 -9.02 12.94
CA LYS A 102 -32.61 -9.54 14.16
C LYS A 102 -31.68 -10.49 14.93
N GLY A 103 -32.02 -10.73 16.20
CA GLY A 103 -31.42 -11.80 16.99
C GLY A 103 -29.90 -11.73 17.07
N VAL A 104 -29.25 -12.87 16.91
CA VAL A 104 -27.79 -13.03 17.05
C VAL A 104 -27.00 -12.35 15.92
N ASP A 105 -27.62 -12.13 14.75
CA ASP A 105 -26.95 -11.54 13.59
C ASP A 105 -26.46 -10.11 13.85
N ILE A 106 -27.05 -9.40 14.82
CA ILE A 106 -26.57 -8.08 15.26
C ILE A 106 -25.13 -8.12 15.79
N LEU A 107 -24.66 -9.27 16.28
CA LEU A 107 -23.30 -9.44 16.81
C LEU A 107 -22.25 -9.40 15.69
N ARG A 108 -22.61 -9.74 14.46
CA ARG A 108 -21.73 -9.62 13.29
C ARG A 108 -21.62 -8.18 12.79
N GLY A 109 -22.55 -7.31 13.19
CA GLY A 109 -22.60 -5.93 12.75
C GLY A 109 -23.93 -5.55 12.14
N VAL A 110 -24.12 -4.26 11.91
CA VAL A 110 -25.36 -3.67 11.37
C VAL A 110 -25.02 -2.48 10.50
N ASN A 111 -25.71 -2.37 9.37
CA ASN A 111 -25.66 -1.21 8.49
C ASN A 111 -26.81 -0.24 8.83
N TYR A 112 -26.46 0.96 9.28
CA TYR A 112 -27.39 2.05 9.61
C TYR A 112 -27.47 3.11 8.52
N ALA A 113 -26.68 3.00 7.46
CA ALA A 113 -26.60 4.01 6.41
C ALA A 113 -27.96 4.21 5.72
N SER A 114 -28.26 5.43 5.31
CA SER A 114 -29.58 5.82 4.82
C SER A 114 -29.46 6.87 3.73
N GLY A 115 -30.09 6.64 2.58
CA GLY A 115 -30.15 7.61 1.49
C GLY A 115 -30.66 8.99 1.96
N ALA A 116 -30.07 10.05 1.40
CA ALA A 116 -30.27 11.46 1.76
C ALA A 116 -29.85 11.88 3.19
N ALA A 117 -29.28 10.97 4.00
CA ALA A 117 -28.83 11.32 5.34
C ALA A 117 -27.62 12.27 5.33
N GLY A 118 -27.57 13.16 6.32
CA GLY A 118 -26.42 14.03 6.58
C GLY A 118 -26.00 14.02 8.05
N ILE A 119 -24.91 14.75 8.30
CA ILE A 119 -24.39 15.11 9.63
C ILE A 119 -25.42 15.99 10.34
N ARG A 120 -25.97 16.96 9.62
CA ARG A 120 -27.07 17.81 10.10
C ARG A 120 -28.38 17.07 9.97
N ASP A 121 -29.22 17.18 10.99
CA ASP A 121 -30.47 16.42 11.03
C ASP A 121 -31.39 16.84 9.89
N GLU A 122 -31.44 18.12 9.53
CA GLU A 122 -32.31 18.65 8.48
C GLU A 122 -31.85 18.35 7.04
N SER A 123 -30.60 17.94 6.82
CA SER A 123 -30.09 17.64 5.47
C SER A 123 -30.95 16.56 4.79
N GLY A 124 -31.23 16.75 3.51
CA GLY A 124 -32.07 15.85 2.70
C GLY A 124 -33.57 15.80 3.03
N ILE A 125 -34.10 16.62 3.96
CA ILE A 125 -35.51 16.52 4.40
C ILE A 125 -36.52 16.81 3.27
N HIS A 126 -36.16 17.59 2.26
CA HIS A 126 -37.03 17.87 1.10
C HIS A 126 -37.32 16.63 0.25
N LEU A 127 -36.53 15.56 0.40
CA LEU A 127 -36.75 14.27 -0.27
C LEU A 127 -37.70 13.34 0.52
N GLY A 128 -38.05 13.69 1.76
CA GLY A 128 -38.89 12.92 2.67
C GLY A 128 -38.13 12.37 3.87
N ASP A 129 -38.59 11.24 4.40
CA ASP A 129 -37.98 10.58 5.54
C ASP A 129 -36.56 10.09 5.24
N ARG A 130 -35.68 10.24 6.24
CA ARG A 130 -34.29 9.80 6.23
C ARG A 130 -33.80 9.55 7.65
N ILE A 131 -32.77 8.72 7.79
CA ILE A 131 -32.14 8.42 9.07
C ILE A 131 -30.83 9.23 9.15
N SER A 132 -30.90 10.46 9.66
CA SER A 132 -29.72 11.32 9.88
C SER A 132 -28.66 10.64 10.76
N LEU A 133 -27.41 11.11 10.74
CA LEU A 133 -26.36 10.52 11.59
C LEU A 133 -26.75 10.46 13.08
N SER A 134 -27.45 11.48 13.59
CA SER A 134 -27.96 11.47 14.96
C SER A 134 -28.97 10.33 15.21
N ARG A 135 -29.81 10.02 14.22
CA ARG A 135 -30.77 8.91 14.30
C ARG A 135 -30.08 7.55 14.12
N GLN A 136 -29.05 7.46 13.27
CA GLN A 136 -28.22 6.25 13.14
C GLN A 136 -27.52 5.91 14.45
N LEU A 137 -26.97 6.92 15.16
CA LEU A 137 -26.39 6.72 16.49
C LEU A 137 -27.43 6.27 17.53
N ARG A 138 -28.69 6.74 17.43
CA ARG A 138 -29.79 6.24 18.28
C ARG A 138 -30.12 4.78 17.97
N ASN A 139 -30.20 4.41 16.69
CA ASN A 139 -30.41 3.03 16.27
C ASN A 139 -29.26 2.13 16.76
N HIS A 140 -28.01 2.59 16.66
CA HIS A 140 -26.87 1.86 17.19
C HIS A 140 -26.96 1.65 18.72
N LYS A 141 -27.39 2.66 19.47
CA LYS A 141 -27.64 2.52 20.91
C LYS A 141 -28.70 1.45 21.23
N VAL A 142 -29.75 1.34 20.40
CA VAL A 142 -30.74 0.25 20.51
C VAL A 142 -30.08 -1.10 20.27
N THR A 143 -29.26 -1.23 19.22
CA THR A 143 -28.49 -2.45 18.95
C THR A 143 -27.61 -2.84 20.13
N ILE A 144 -26.88 -1.90 20.73
CA ILE A 144 -26.04 -2.16 21.91
C ILE A 144 -26.87 -2.68 23.09
N SER A 145 -28.09 -2.18 23.28
CA SER A 145 -28.99 -2.68 24.31
C SER A 145 -29.35 -4.14 24.08
N HIS A 146 -29.66 -4.52 22.83
CA HIS A 146 -29.93 -5.92 22.49
C HIS A 146 -28.68 -6.80 22.63
N MET A 147 -27.52 -6.32 22.20
CA MET A 147 -26.24 -7.02 22.40
C MET A 147 -25.94 -7.24 23.88
N SER A 148 -26.30 -6.30 24.75
CA SER A 148 -26.14 -6.44 26.21
C SER A 148 -27.01 -7.56 26.78
N THR A 149 -28.20 -7.78 26.22
CA THR A 149 -29.04 -8.93 26.58
C THR A 149 -28.45 -10.25 26.08
N LEU A 150 -27.91 -10.28 24.85
CA LEU A 150 -27.33 -11.50 24.27
C LEU A 150 -26.00 -11.91 24.90
N LEU A 151 -25.13 -10.94 25.18
CA LEU A 151 -23.79 -11.16 25.76
C LEU A 151 -23.82 -11.19 27.30
N GLY A 152 -24.99 -10.98 27.91
CA GLY A 152 -25.22 -11.14 29.34
C GLY A 152 -24.97 -9.89 30.19
N ASN A 153 -24.09 -8.97 29.79
CA ASN A 153 -23.95 -7.69 30.48
C ASN A 153 -23.28 -6.60 29.63
N LYS A 154 -23.39 -5.35 30.12
CA LYS A 154 -22.84 -4.15 29.47
C LYS A 154 -21.31 -4.17 29.36
N THR A 155 -20.58 -4.70 30.34
CA THR A 155 -19.11 -4.72 30.31
C THR A 155 -18.61 -5.61 29.18
N LEU A 156 -19.15 -6.82 29.04
CA LEU A 156 -18.83 -7.74 27.94
C LEU A 156 -19.21 -7.15 26.58
N THR A 157 -20.35 -6.45 26.50
CA THR A 157 -20.73 -5.75 25.28
C THR A 157 -19.75 -4.65 24.91
N MET A 158 -19.30 -3.83 25.87
CA MET A 158 -18.32 -2.78 25.59
C MET A 158 -16.95 -3.35 25.19
N ASP A 159 -16.52 -4.45 25.80
CA ASP A 159 -15.31 -5.18 25.39
C ASP A 159 -15.44 -5.71 23.95
N TYR A 160 -16.57 -6.35 23.63
CA TYR A 160 -16.87 -6.84 22.29
C TYR A 160 -16.87 -5.71 21.25
N LEU A 161 -17.57 -4.61 21.53
CA LEU A 161 -17.67 -3.45 20.64
C LEU A 161 -16.32 -2.78 20.37
N SER A 162 -15.39 -2.85 21.33
CA SER A 162 -14.03 -2.29 21.18
C SER A 162 -13.19 -3.03 20.12
N LYS A 163 -13.56 -4.28 19.81
CA LYS A 163 -12.90 -5.13 18.81
C LYS A 163 -13.50 -4.97 17.41
N CYS A 164 -14.70 -4.41 17.29
CA CYS A 164 -15.37 -4.16 16.01
C CYS A 164 -14.72 -3.01 15.22
N ILE A 165 -14.90 -3.02 13.90
CA ILE A 165 -14.65 -1.86 13.04
C ILE A 165 -15.96 -1.11 12.78
N TYR A 166 -15.85 0.21 12.73
CA TYR A 166 -16.91 1.13 12.38
C TYR A 166 -16.52 1.88 11.10
N ILE A 167 -17.36 1.83 10.08
CA ILE A 167 -17.24 2.67 8.89
C ILE A 167 -18.23 3.83 9.04
N VAL A 168 -17.77 5.06 8.84
CA VAL A 168 -18.61 6.26 8.89
C VAL A 168 -18.37 7.13 7.66
N GLY A 169 -19.33 7.22 6.75
CA GLY A 169 -19.25 8.04 5.54
C GLY A 169 -20.39 9.05 5.45
N MET A 170 -20.10 10.33 5.73
CA MET A 170 -21.10 11.39 5.87
C MET A 170 -20.54 12.74 5.40
N GLY A 171 -21.43 13.61 4.92
CA GLY A 171 -21.10 15.00 4.58
C GLY A 171 -21.51 15.42 3.18
N ASN A 172 -21.66 14.48 2.23
CA ASN A 172 -22.03 14.82 0.85
C ASN A 172 -23.39 15.53 0.82
N ASN A 173 -24.41 14.97 1.47
CA ASN A 173 -25.76 15.54 1.54
C ASN A 173 -25.85 16.86 2.31
N ASP A 174 -24.91 17.15 3.20
CA ASP A 174 -24.84 18.45 3.88
C ASP A 174 -24.42 19.58 2.93
N TYR A 175 -23.83 19.23 1.78
CA TYR A 175 -23.56 20.15 0.69
C TYR A 175 -24.66 20.10 -0.38
N ILE A 176 -24.80 18.99 -1.11
CA ILE A 176 -25.69 18.92 -2.29
C ILE A 176 -27.18 18.89 -1.93
N ASN A 177 -27.52 18.39 -0.74
CA ASN A 177 -28.90 18.29 -0.26
C ASN A 177 -29.17 19.22 0.94
N ASN A 178 -28.35 20.27 1.09
CA ASN A 178 -28.51 21.34 2.08
C ASN A 178 -27.86 22.66 1.63
N TYR A 179 -26.54 22.82 1.78
CA TYR A 179 -25.85 24.10 1.55
C TYR A 179 -26.04 24.68 0.14
N MET A 180 -26.01 23.84 -0.89
CA MET A 180 -26.17 24.24 -2.29
C MET A 180 -27.64 24.36 -2.72
N MET A 181 -28.60 24.19 -1.81
CA MET A 181 -30.04 24.21 -2.10
C MET A 181 -30.75 25.37 -1.36
N PRO A 182 -30.45 26.64 -1.72
CA PRO A 182 -30.99 27.82 -1.04
C PRO A 182 -32.52 27.94 -1.09
N GLN A 183 -33.17 27.26 -2.04
CA GLN A 183 -34.63 27.19 -2.15
C GLN A 183 -35.29 26.36 -1.03
N PHE A 184 -34.54 25.46 -0.38
CA PHE A 184 -35.04 24.62 0.72
C PHE A 184 -34.37 24.93 2.05
N TYR A 185 -33.15 25.49 2.05
CA TYR A 185 -32.35 25.66 3.25
C TYR A 185 -31.71 27.05 3.32
N PRO A 186 -31.66 27.68 4.50
CA PRO A 186 -31.06 29.00 4.66
C PRO A 186 -29.52 28.96 4.80
N SER A 187 -28.90 27.78 4.80
CA SER A 187 -27.51 27.57 5.22
C SER A 187 -26.48 28.39 4.42
N SER A 188 -26.60 28.46 3.09
CA SER A 188 -25.73 29.30 2.25
C SER A 188 -26.01 30.80 2.34
N HIS A 189 -27.23 31.20 2.76
CA HIS A 189 -27.53 32.58 3.08
C HIS A 189 -26.99 33.00 4.46
N LEU A 190 -26.92 32.05 5.40
CA LEU A 190 -26.47 32.29 6.77
C LEU A 190 -24.95 32.20 6.92
N TYR A 191 -24.28 31.36 6.13
CA TYR A 191 -22.87 31.04 6.31
C TYR A 191 -22.09 31.11 5.00
N LYS A 192 -20.91 31.71 5.05
CA LYS A 192 -19.88 31.53 4.02
C LYS A 192 -19.31 30.11 4.06
N PRO A 193 -18.69 29.59 2.97
CA PRO A 193 -18.24 28.20 2.89
C PRO A 193 -17.33 27.76 4.06
N GLU A 194 -16.36 28.60 4.45
CA GLU A 194 -15.43 28.29 5.56
C GLU A 194 -16.15 28.15 6.91
N LYS A 195 -17.15 29.02 7.15
CA LYS A 195 -17.93 29.00 8.39
C LYS A 195 -18.83 27.77 8.41
N PHE A 196 -19.44 27.42 7.28
CA PHE A 196 -20.27 26.22 7.15
C PHE A 196 -19.45 24.94 7.40
N ALA A 197 -18.29 24.80 6.75
CA ALA A 197 -17.38 23.68 6.97
C ALA A 197 -16.97 23.54 8.45
N THR A 198 -16.73 24.66 9.12
CA THR A 198 -16.36 24.68 10.55
C THR A 198 -17.51 24.19 11.44
N ILE A 199 -18.74 24.70 11.27
CA ILE A 199 -19.87 24.28 12.09
C ILE A 199 -20.26 22.83 11.81
N LEU A 200 -20.15 22.38 10.55
CA LEU A 200 -20.42 21.01 10.15
C LEU A 200 -19.43 20.05 10.81
N MET A 201 -18.13 20.36 10.76
CA MET A 201 -17.10 19.54 11.40
C MET A 201 -17.25 19.51 12.92
N GLN A 202 -17.65 20.61 13.56
CA GLN A 202 -17.94 20.62 15.00
C GLN A 202 -19.10 19.69 15.36
N GLN A 203 -20.16 19.65 14.55
CA GLN A 203 -21.27 18.74 14.76
C GLN A 203 -20.86 17.28 14.52
N TYR A 204 -20.13 17.02 13.44
CA TYR A 204 -19.66 15.69 13.10
C TYR A 204 -18.74 15.14 14.19
N SER A 205 -17.83 15.99 14.68
CA SER A 205 -16.93 15.64 15.77
C SER A 205 -17.68 15.23 17.05
N LYS A 206 -18.77 15.91 17.40
CA LYS A 206 -19.63 15.54 18.55
C LYS A 206 -20.33 14.19 18.33
N GLN A 207 -20.78 13.91 17.12
CA GLN A 207 -21.43 12.66 16.76
C GLN A 207 -20.43 11.49 16.79
N LEU A 208 -19.23 11.66 16.25
CA LEU A 208 -18.16 10.66 16.33
C LEU A 208 -17.67 10.41 17.78
N LYS A 209 -17.55 11.48 18.59
CA LYS A 209 -17.31 11.33 20.05
C LYS A 209 -18.44 10.58 20.75
N THR A 210 -19.67 10.67 20.27
CA THR A 210 -20.79 9.87 20.78
C THR A 210 -20.66 8.40 20.40
N LEU A 211 -20.27 8.10 19.16
CA LEU A 211 -19.97 6.74 18.72
C LEU A 211 -18.84 6.11 19.55
N TYR A 212 -17.78 6.86 19.83
CA TYR A 212 -16.71 6.43 20.75
C TYR A 212 -17.24 6.11 22.16
N ARG A 213 -18.11 6.96 22.72
CA ARG A 213 -18.75 6.72 24.03
C ARG A 213 -19.64 5.48 24.04
N TYR A 214 -20.13 5.06 22.88
CA TYR A 214 -20.90 3.83 22.71
C TYR A 214 -20.05 2.57 22.56
N GLY A 215 -18.73 2.69 22.54
CA GLY A 215 -17.80 1.55 22.58
C GLY A 215 -16.92 1.41 21.35
N ALA A 216 -17.15 2.23 20.32
CA ALA A 216 -16.28 2.22 19.15
C ALA A 216 -14.85 2.62 19.51
N ARG A 217 -13.89 1.80 19.07
CA ARG A 217 -12.46 2.09 19.20
C ARG A 217 -11.73 2.10 17.87
N LYS A 218 -12.30 1.49 16.82
CA LYS A 218 -11.70 1.38 15.49
C LYS A 218 -12.65 1.98 14.48
N VAL A 219 -12.36 3.19 14.01
CA VAL A 219 -13.30 3.96 13.20
C VAL A 219 -12.63 4.46 11.92
N ALA A 220 -13.11 3.98 10.79
CA ALA A 220 -12.75 4.49 9.47
C ALA A 220 -13.75 5.57 9.05
N VAL A 221 -13.29 6.81 9.02
CA VAL A 221 -14.08 7.99 8.66
C VAL A 221 -13.83 8.31 7.20
N PHE A 222 -14.81 8.04 6.34
CA PHE A 222 -14.77 8.38 4.93
C PHE A 222 -15.08 9.87 4.74
N GLY A 223 -14.23 10.53 3.97
CA GLY A 223 -14.38 11.92 3.57
C GLY A 223 -15.54 12.17 2.61
N VAL A 224 -15.53 13.36 2.05
CA VAL A 224 -16.45 13.80 1.00
C VAL A 224 -15.78 13.63 -0.35
N GLY A 225 -16.55 13.28 -1.40
CA GLY A 225 -16.04 13.19 -2.76
C GLY A 225 -15.94 14.56 -3.45
N SER A 226 -15.44 14.57 -4.69
CA SER A 226 -15.41 15.76 -5.55
C SER A 226 -16.82 16.09 -6.08
N LEU A 227 -17.66 16.70 -5.25
CA LEU A 227 -19.07 16.96 -5.55
C LEU A 227 -19.28 17.88 -6.78
N GLY A 228 -18.31 18.72 -7.13
CA GLY A 228 -18.40 19.50 -8.38
C GLY A 228 -18.31 18.64 -9.64
N CYS A 229 -17.91 17.36 -9.53
CA CYS A 229 -17.75 16.45 -10.66
C CYS A 229 -18.95 15.51 -10.85
N ILE A 230 -19.95 15.53 -9.95
CA ILE A 230 -21.08 14.61 -10.10
C ILE A 230 -22.06 15.10 -11.18
N PRO A 231 -22.68 14.21 -11.98
CA PRO A 231 -23.47 14.61 -13.14
C PRO A 231 -24.63 15.58 -12.82
N ALA A 232 -25.27 15.41 -11.66
CA ALA A 232 -26.36 16.30 -11.24
C ALA A 232 -25.89 17.75 -11.02
N GLU A 233 -24.71 17.96 -10.43
CA GLU A 233 -24.16 19.30 -10.18
C GLU A 233 -23.65 19.92 -11.49
N LEU A 234 -23.03 19.11 -12.37
CA LEU A 234 -22.66 19.54 -13.72
C LEU A 234 -23.89 20.03 -14.49
N ALA A 235 -25.02 19.32 -14.41
CA ALA A 235 -26.26 19.70 -15.09
C ALA A 235 -26.92 20.96 -14.53
N ILE A 236 -26.74 21.28 -13.25
CA ILE A 236 -27.34 22.46 -12.60
C ILE A 236 -26.48 23.71 -12.80
N TYR A 237 -25.17 23.60 -12.61
CA TYR A 237 -24.28 24.76 -12.54
C TYR A 237 -23.47 24.97 -13.82
N GLY A 238 -23.34 23.95 -14.66
CA GLY A 238 -22.46 23.94 -15.83
C GLY A 238 -20.98 24.01 -15.43
N THR A 239 -20.09 23.87 -16.41
CA THR A 239 -18.66 24.09 -16.23
C THR A 239 -18.20 25.32 -17.01
N LYS A 240 -17.25 26.09 -16.44
CA LYS A 240 -16.66 27.26 -17.11
C LYS A 240 -15.29 26.86 -17.67
N ASP A 241 -15.32 26.07 -18.74
CA ASP A 241 -14.12 25.52 -19.42
C ASP A 241 -13.31 24.50 -18.59
N THR A 242 -13.90 23.97 -17.51
CA THR A 242 -13.33 22.93 -16.63
C THR A 242 -14.11 21.62 -16.74
N ILE A 243 -13.56 20.54 -16.18
CA ILE A 243 -14.22 19.21 -16.16
C ILE A 243 -15.21 19.10 -14.97
N CYS A 244 -15.03 19.91 -13.93
CA CYS A 244 -15.88 19.94 -12.73
C CYS A 244 -16.28 21.37 -12.33
N VAL A 245 -17.31 21.51 -11.50
CA VAL A 245 -17.73 22.78 -10.90
C VAL A 245 -16.79 23.19 -9.76
N ASP A 246 -15.77 23.99 -10.08
CA ASP A 246 -14.70 24.39 -9.14
C ASP A 246 -15.21 25.07 -7.87
N SER A 247 -16.28 25.87 -7.98
CA SER A 247 -16.84 26.58 -6.82
C SER A 247 -17.41 25.62 -5.76
N ILE A 248 -17.99 24.50 -6.20
CA ILE A 248 -18.49 23.44 -5.32
C ILE A 248 -17.32 22.71 -4.69
N ASN A 249 -16.36 22.26 -5.50
CA ASN A 249 -15.17 21.56 -5.00
C ASN A 249 -14.39 22.43 -4.00
N SER A 250 -14.24 23.73 -4.28
CA SER A 250 -13.60 24.69 -3.36
C SER A 250 -14.34 24.85 -2.04
N ALA A 251 -15.68 24.80 -2.03
CA ALA A 251 -16.47 24.88 -0.82
C ALA A 251 -16.41 23.60 0.01
N VAL A 252 -16.36 22.45 -0.65
CA VAL A 252 -16.27 21.11 -0.04
C VAL A 252 -14.87 20.85 0.50
N GLN A 253 -13.82 21.31 -0.20
CA GLN A 253 -12.43 21.16 0.23
C GLN A 253 -12.19 21.74 1.63
N LYS A 254 -12.86 22.86 1.96
CA LYS A 254 -12.79 23.47 3.29
C LYS A 254 -13.24 22.57 4.43
N PHE A 255 -14.14 21.63 4.14
CA PHE A 255 -14.56 20.60 5.09
C PHE A 255 -13.60 19.41 5.06
N ALA A 256 -13.15 18.99 3.87
CA ALA A 256 -12.13 17.95 3.69
C ALA A 256 -10.83 18.26 4.47
N ASP A 257 -10.36 19.51 4.44
CA ASP A 257 -9.16 19.98 5.13
C ASP A 257 -9.22 19.82 6.66
N LYS A 258 -10.43 19.68 7.23
CA LYS A 258 -10.65 19.56 8.67
C LYS A 258 -10.67 18.11 9.17
N PHE A 259 -10.64 17.10 8.29
CA PHE A 259 -10.67 15.71 8.71
C PHE A 259 -9.39 15.31 9.44
N LYS A 260 -8.20 15.51 8.85
CA LYS A 260 -6.92 15.13 9.49
C LYS A 260 -6.77 15.75 10.90
N PRO A 261 -6.98 17.06 11.11
CA PRO A 261 -6.95 17.65 12.45
C PRO A 261 -7.96 17.03 13.44
N MET A 262 -9.15 16.64 12.97
CA MET A 262 -10.13 15.95 13.81
C MET A 262 -9.68 14.54 14.20
N ILE A 263 -9.09 13.79 13.26
CA ILE A 263 -8.52 12.46 13.53
C ILE A 263 -7.39 12.57 14.55
N ASP A 264 -6.50 13.56 14.41
CA ASP A 264 -5.42 13.81 15.36
C ASP A 264 -5.96 14.17 16.74
N ASP A 265 -6.97 15.05 16.84
CA ASP A 265 -7.64 15.35 18.12
C ASP A 265 -8.14 14.07 18.79
N PHE A 266 -8.76 13.17 18.03
CA PHE A 266 -9.35 11.97 18.61
C PHE A 266 -8.28 10.98 19.06
N ASN A 267 -7.29 10.70 18.23
CA ASN A 267 -6.25 9.73 18.54
C ASN A 267 -5.33 10.21 19.68
N ASN A 268 -5.17 11.53 19.85
CA ASN A 268 -4.38 12.09 20.96
C ASN A 268 -5.17 12.20 22.27
N ASN A 269 -6.49 12.48 22.21
CA ASN A 269 -7.27 12.84 23.40
C ASN A 269 -8.31 11.79 23.82
N LEU A 270 -8.55 10.74 23.03
CA LEU A 270 -9.48 9.66 23.37
C LEU A 270 -8.71 8.35 23.65
N PRO A 271 -8.72 7.84 24.88
CA PRO A 271 -8.01 6.61 25.22
C PRO A 271 -8.42 5.42 24.34
N ASN A 272 -7.42 4.70 23.83
CA ASN A 272 -7.58 3.51 22.99
C ASN A 272 -8.34 3.75 21.67
N ALA A 273 -8.51 5.02 21.26
CA ALA A 273 -9.14 5.36 20.00
C ALA A 273 -8.16 5.19 18.84
N ASN A 274 -8.64 4.54 17.77
CA ASN A 274 -7.95 4.38 16.50
C ASN A 274 -8.91 4.85 15.42
N PHE A 275 -8.91 6.15 15.18
CA PHE A 275 -9.62 6.78 14.09
C PHE A 275 -8.68 6.93 12.90
N ILE A 276 -9.19 6.61 11.72
CA ILE A 276 -8.52 6.86 10.45
C ILE A 276 -9.44 7.68 9.54
N TYR A 277 -8.87 8.49 8.67
CA TYR A 277 -9.52 9.22 7.60
C TYR A 277 -9.27 8.52 6.27
N ILE A 278 -10.32 8.24 5.51
CA ILE A 278 -10.26 7.73 4.15
C ILE A 278 -10.60 8.87 3.19
N ASN A 279 -9.67 9.21 2.32
CA ASN A 279 -9.74 10.37 1.44
C ASN A 279 -10.32 10.00 0.08
N LEU A 280 -11.64 10.13 -0.04
CA LEU A 280 -12.35 9.80 -1.29
C LEU A 280 -11.86 10.61 -2.50
N THR A 281 -11.46 11.87 -2.30
CA THR A 281 -10.90 12.69 -3.38
C THR A 281 -9.56 12.13 -3.86
N SER A 282 -8.68 11.68 -2.97
CA SER A 282 -7.41 11.03 -3.36
C SER A 282 -7.63 9.70 -4.07
N ILE A 283 -8.59 8.91 -3.60
CA ILE A 283 -8.92 7.62 -4.20
C ILE A 283 -9.48 7.79 -5.61
N ALA A 284 -10.15 8.91 -5.89
CA ALA A 284 -10.61 9.28 -7.22
C ALA A 284 -9.50 9.85 -8.13
N ILE A 285 -8.32 10.17 -7.61
CA ILE A 285 -7.14 10.61 -8.39
C ILE A 285 -6.39 9.35 -8.87
N GLY A 286 -6.41 9.17 -10.19
CA GLY A 286 -5.82 8.06 -10.97
C GLY A 286 -6.32 8.15 -12.41
N ASP A 287 -5.74 7.40 -13.36
CA ASP A 287 -6.27 7.32 -14.71
C ASP A 287 -7.44 6.33 -14.76
N PRO A 288 -8.70 6.80 -14.93
CA PRO A 288 -9.85 5.90 -14.96
C PRO A 288 -9.81 4.93 -16.14
N ALA A 289 -9.08 5.25 -17.21
CA ALA A 289 -8.95 4.39 -18.38
C ALA A 289 -8.21 3.07 -18.08
N GLU A 290 -7.29 3.07 -17.11
CA GLU A 290 -6.54 1.87 -16.71
C GLU A 290 -7.42 0.78 -16.08
N ILE A 291 -8.55 1.18 -15.50
CA ILE A 291 -9.58 0.27 -14.96
C ILE A 291 -10.80 0.15 -15.88
N GLY A 292 -10.67 0.62 -17.12
CA GLY A 292 -11.70 0.51 -18.16
C GLY A 292 -12.80 1.57 -18.11
N LEU A 293 -12.71 2.56 -17.21
CA LEU A 293 -13.69 3.64 -17.12
C LEU A 293 -13.38 4.74 -18.15
N THR A 294 -14.25 4.89 -19.14
CA THR A 294 -14.14 5.93 -20.18
C THR A 294 -15.24 6.98 -20.08
N ASN A 295 -16.38 6.64 -19.47
CA ASN A 295 -17.52 7.55 -19.26
C ASN A 295 -17.53 8.07 -17.82
N LEU A 296 -16.97 9.27 -17.63
CA LEU A 296 -16.72 9.85 -16.29
C LEU A 296 -17.75 10.88 -15.83
N ALA A 297 -18.65 11.32 -16.70
CA ALA A 297 -19.62 12.39 -16.40
C ALA A 297 -21.07 12.02 -16.74
N GLU A 298 -21.28 10.93 -17.48
CA GLU A 298 -22.62 10.51 -17.91
C GLU A 298 -23.19 9.41 -17.00
N PRO A 299 -24.44 9.54 -16.52
CA PRO A 299 -25.13 8.47 -15.82
C PRO A 299 -25.39 7.27 -16.74
N CYS A 300 -25.15 6.06 -16.24
CA CYS A 300 -25.47 4.84 -16.99
C CYS A 300 -26.98 4.51 -17.00
N CYS A 301 -27.79 5.01 -16.07
CA CYS A 301 -29.25 4.80 -16.08
C CYS A 301 -30.03 6.00 -16.63
N GLU A 302 -31.24 5.74 -17.14
CA GLU A 302 -32.22 6.80 -17.43
C GLU A 302 -32.61 7.52 -16.14
N ILE A 303 -32.12 8.75 -15.95
CA ILE A 303 -32.42 9.53 -14.76
C ILE A 303 -33.84 10.15 -14.80
N SER A 304 -34.47 10.24 -13.64
CA SER A 304 -35.75 10.91 -13.46
C SER A 304 -35.58 12.43 -13.49
N SER A 305 -36.49 13.13 -14.17
CA SER A 305 -36.58 14.59 -14.19
C SER A 305 -37.59 15.17 -13.19
N TYR A 306 -38.38 14.32 -12.52
CA TYR A 306 -39.51 14.75 -11.66
C TYR A 306 -39.38 14.22 -10.22
N ILE A 307 -39.48 12.90 -10.02
CA ILE A 307 -39.39 12.26 -8.70
C ILE A 307 -37.93 11.94 -8.43
N ALA A 308 -37.38 12.41 -7.30
CA ALA A 308 -35.96 12.23 -6.97
C ALA A 308 -35.04 12.62 -8.14
N LYS A 309 -35.18 13.86 -8.64
CA LYS A 309 -34.47 14.35 -9.83
C LYS A 309 -32.98 13.97 -9.78
N GLY A 310 -32.50 13.31 -10.85
CA GLY A 310 -31.12 12.83 -10.98
C GLY A 310 -30.88 11.38 -10.53
N GLN A 311 -31.80 10.75 -9.78
CA GLN A 311 -31.76 9.30 -9.53
C GLN A 311 -32.34 8.53 -10.73
N CYS A 312 -32.08 7.23 -10.82
CA CYS A 312 -32.66 6.41 -11.89
C CYS A 312 -34.20 6.46 -11.86
N ARG A 313 -34.83 6.57 -13.01
CA ARG A 313 -36.27 6.44 -13.16
C ARG A 313 -36.68 5.01 -12.86
N ASN A 314 -37.73 4.83 -12.06
CA ASN A 314 -38.30 3.50 -11.83
C ASN A 314 -38.79 2.89 -13.16
N GLY A 315 -38.26 1.71 -13.50
CA GLY A 315 -38.51 1.05 -14.78
C GLY A 315 -37.85 1.73 -15.99
N GLY A 316 -36.89 2.63 -15.75
CA GLY A 316 -36.05 3.23 -16.79
C GLY A 316 -35.01 2.25 -17.33
N GLY A 317 -34.47 2.55 -18.52
CA GLY A 317 -33.37 1.81 -19.12
C GLY A 317 -32.05 1.97 -18.37
N ALA A 318 -31.13 1.04 -18.61
CA ALA A 318 -29.73 1.10 -18.20
C ALA A 318 -28.82 0.91 -19.40
N CYS A 319 -27.64 1.52 -19.38
CA CYS A 319 -26.65 1.39 -20.41
C CYS A 319 -26.16 -0.06 -20.53
N SER A 320 -25.86 -0.48 -21.75
CA SER A 320 -25.36 -1.83 -22.02
C SER A 320 -23.95 -2.05 -21.50
N ASP A 321 -23.10 -1.02 -21.60
CA ASP A 321 -21.70 -1.03 -21.17
C ASP A 321 -21.53 -0.35 -19.81
N ARG A 322 -21.95 -1.05 -18.76
CA ARG A 322 -21.82 -0.58 -17.36
C ARG A 322 -20.38 -0.53 -16.89
N ALA A 323 -19.50 -1.34 -17.49
CA ALA A 323 -18.12 -1.48 -17.06
C ALA A 323 -17.27 -0.24 -17.35
N SER A 324 -17.68 0.58 -18.33
CA SER A 324 -16.99 1.83 -18.68
C SER A 324 -17.51 3.08 -17.98
N HIS A 325 -18.60 2.99 -17.20
CA HIS A 325 -19.24 4.13 -16.57
C HIS A 325 -18.83 4.30 -15.12
N TYR A 326 -18.38 5.51 -14.75
CA TYR A 326 -18.13 5.86 -13.37
C TYR A 326 -19.45 6.00 -12.61
N PHE A 327 -20.42 6.72 -13.18
CA PHE A 327 -21.67 7.06 -12.53
C PHE A 327 -22.82 6.13 -12.94
N TRP A 328 -23.51 5.60 -11.94
CA TRP A 328 -24.72 4.82 -12.16
C TRP A 328 -25.92 5.72 -12.44
N ASP A 329 -26.15 6.69 -11.55
CA ASP A 329 -27.13 7.75 -11.71
C ASP A 329 -26.45 9.13 -11.62
N GLY A 330 -27.21 10.21 -11.46
CA GLY A 330 -26.67 11.57 -11.39
C GLY A 330 -25.80 11.89 -10.15
N PHE A 331 -25.70 10.96 -9.19
CA PHE A 331 -25.02 11.15 -7.91
C PHE A 331 -24.08 10.01 -7.55
N HIS A 332 -24.49 8.77 -7.81
CA HIS A 332 -23.89 7.58 -7.21
C HIS A 332 -23.01 6.81 -8.22
N PRO A 333 -21.89 6.23 -7.76
CA PRO A 333 -21.01 5.45 -8.62
C PRO A 333 -21.61 4.07 -8.99
N THR A 334 -21.14 3.51 -10.10
CA THR A 334 -21.36 2.09 -10.44
C THR A 334 -20.61 1.16 -9.48
N GLU A 335 -20.80 -0.15 -9.61
CA GLU A 335 -20.12 -1.16 -8.78
C GLU A 335 -18.58 -1.08 -8.89
N ILE A 336 -18.03 -0.74 -10.06
CA ILE A 336 -16.58 -0.73 -10.29
C ILE A 336 -15.86 0.35 -9.46
N PRO A 337 -16.24 1.64 -9.51
CA PRO A 337 -15.64 2.65 -8.62
C PRO A 337 -15.89 2.36 -7.14
N ASN A 338 -17.01 1.72 -6.78
CA ASN A 338 -17.24 1.26 -5.41
C ASN A 338 -16.21 0.20 -4.99
N LYS A 339 -15.91 -0.77 -5.87
CA LYS A 339 -14.89 -1.79 -5.63
C LYS A 339 -13.51 -1.18 -5.47
N VAL A 340 -13.13 -0.27 -6.37
CA VAL A 340 -11.84 0.43 -6.30
C VAL A 340 -11.72 1.24 -5.01
N THR A 341 -12.79 1.95 -4.65
CA THR A 341 -12.85 2.71 -3.40
C THR A 341 -12.63 1.81 -2.18
N ALA A 342 -13.31 0.67 -2.13
CA ALA A 342 -13.15 -0.29 -1.05
C ALA A 342 -11.74 -0.87 -0.97
N ILE A 343 -11.15 -1.26 -2.11
CA ILE A 343 -9.78 -1.80 -2.18
C ILE A 343 -8.77 -0.77 -1.67
N ARG A 344 -8.82 0.46 -2.19
CA ARG A 344 -7.87 1.53 -1.80
C ARG A 344 -8.08 2.05 -0.38
N ALA A 345 -9.31 1.96 0.15
CA ALA A 345 -9.57 2.23 1.56
C ALA A 345 -9.06 1.11 2.47
N TYR A 346 -9.08 -0.14 1.98
CA TYR A 346 -8.63 -1.31 2.72
C TYR A 346 -7.11 -1.40 2.79
N THR A 347 -6.44 -1.25 1.66
CA THR A 347 -4.98 -1.18 1.55
C THR A 347 -4.65 0.01 0.66
N VAL A 348 -3.97 1.02 1.22
CA VAL A 348 -3.69 2.25 0.47
C VAL A 348 -2.85 1.97 -0.77
N LEU A 349 -3.22 2.58 -1.90
CA LEU A 349 -2.37 2.65 -3.08
C LEU A 349 -1.48 3.89 -3.03
N LEU A 350 -2.08 5.03 -2.70
CA LEU A 350 -1.35 6.30 -2.51
C LEU A 350 -1.30 6.67 -1.01
N PRO A 351 -0.21 7.29 -0.53
CA PRO A 351 -0.11 7.79 0.85
C PRO A 351 -1.21 8.80 1.22
N THR A 352 -1.87 9.39 0.23
CA THR A 352 -2.96 10.35 0.40
C THR A 352 -4.34 9.70 0.53
N ASP A 353 -4.47 8.40 0.27
CA ASP A 353 -5.75 7.65 0.30
C ASP A 353 -6.30 7.46 1.70
N ALA A 354 -5.43 7.32 2.70
CA ALA A 354 -5.80 7.19 4.09
C ALA A 354 -4.84 7.93 5.03
N TYR A 355 -5.30 8.22 6.24
CA TYR A 355 -4.50 8.85 7.29
C TYR A 355 -4.97 8.44 8.69
N PRO A 356 -4.08 8.10 9.63
CA PRO A 356 -2.63 7.90 9.46
C PRO A 356 -2.26 6.59 8.74
N TYR A 357 -3.19 5.65 8.60
CA TYR A 357 -3.04 4.36 7.94
C TYR A 357 -4.41 3.83 7.44
N ASP A 358 -4.44 2.71 6.73
CA ASP A 358 -5.65 2.12 6.11
C ASP A 358 -6.45 1.16 7.02
N ILE A 359 -7.56 0.63 6.49
CA ILE A 359 -8.45 -0.27 7.23
C ILE A 359 -7.78 -1.64 7.53
N SER A 360 -6.87 -2.14 6.69
CA SER A 360 -6.17 -3.40 6.97
C SER A 360 -5.29 -3.30 8.23
N HIS A 361 -4.60 -2.17 8.42
CA HIS A 361 -3.87 -1.87 9.65
C HIS A 361 -4.81 -1.70 10.84
N LEU A 362 -5.96 -1.03 10.62
CA LEU A 362 -6.99 -0.89 11.65
C LEU A 362 -7.53 -2.24 12.12
N ALA A 363 -7.72 -3.21 11.23
CA ALA A 363 -8.16 -4.57 11.54
C ALA A 363 -7.11 -5.38 12.32
N ALA A 364 -5.84 -5.26 11.93
CA ALA A 364 -4.72 -5.99 12.56
C ALA A 364 -4.56 -5.69 14.06
N SER A 365 -4.98 -4.50 14.52
CA SER A 365 -4.99 -4.13 15.95
C SER A 365 -5.88 -5.02 16.84
N THR A 366 -6.70 -5.92 16.27
CA THR A 366 -7.61 -6.84 17.00
C THR A 366 -6.92 -8.13 17.41
N ILE A 367 -5.98 -8.62 16.59
CA ILE A 367 -5.35 -9.93 16.75
C ILE A 367 -4.42 -9.96 17.98
N ALA A 368 -3.85 -8.81 18.35
CA ALA A 368 -3.00 -8.67 19.54
C ALA A 368 -3.77 -8.89 20.87
N LEU A 369 -5.07 -8.57 20.92
CA LEU A 369 -5.87 -8.69 22.15
C LEU A 369 -6.44 -10.09 22.38
N ASN A 370 -6.77 -10.83 21.32
CA ASN A 370 -7.32 -12.20 21.46
C ASN A 370 -6.24 -13.23 21.87
N LYS A 371 -4.96 -13.01 21.53
CA LYS A 371 -3.86 -13.86 21.99
C LYS A 371 -3.49 -13.64 23.47
N LEU A 372 -3.69 -12.44 24.01
CA LEU A 372 -3.45 -12.14 25.43
C LEU A 372 -4.57 -12.69 26.34
N GLY A 373 -5.81 -12.78 25.84
CA GLY A 373 -6.96 -13.31 26.60
C GLY A 373 -6.95 -14.82 26.80
N GLN A 374 -6.32 -15.58 25.90
CA GLN A 374 -6.21 -17.04 26.02
C GLN A 374 -4.98 -17.52 26.79
N SER A 375 -3.97 -16.66 26.98
CA SER A 375 -2.78 -16.95 27.79
C SER A 375 -2.92 -16.53 29.27
N GLY A 376 -4.07 -15.99 29.67
CA GLY A 376 -4.30 -15.41 31.01
C GLY A 376 -4.86 -16.36 32.06
N ALA A 377 -5.12 -17.63 31.72
CA ALA A 377 -5.66 -18.62 32.64
C ALA A 377 -4.80 -19.88 32.64
N GLU A 378 -3.64 -19.79 33.29
CA GLU A 378 -2.82 -20.85 33.92
C GLU A 378 -1.35 -20.49 33.78
N LEU A 379 -0.78 -19.88 34.82
CA LEU A 379 0.57 -20.16 35.36
C LEU A 379 0.85 -19.15 36.48
N ILE A 380 0.35 -19.50 37.67
CA ILE A 380 0.92 -19.04 38.93
C ILE A 380 2.16 -19.90 39.20
N GLN A 381 3.24 -19.23 39.64
CA GLN A 381 4.49 -19.72 40.27
C GLN A 381 5.78 -19.89 39.43
N GLN A 382 6.67 -18.92 39.70
CA GLN A 382 8.14 -18.98 39.90
C GLN A 382 9.10 -18.86 38.70
N PRO A 383 10.27 -18.19 38.91
CA PRO A 383 11.17 -17.76 37.85
C PRO A 383 12.22 -18.84 37.56
N ALA A 384 12.28 -19.33 36.32
CA ALA A 384 13.36 -20.20 35.86
C ALA A 384 14.25 -19.45 34.86
N ILE A 385 15.52 -19.37 35.23
CA ILE A 385 16.67 -19.00 34.40
C ILE A 385 16.70 -19.93 33.18
N VAL A 386 16.67 -19.37 31.97
CA VAL A 386 16.76 -20.16 30.73
C VAL A 386 18.22 -20.30 30.33
N THR A 387 18.76 -21.50 30.55
CA THR A 387 19.97 -22.01 29.90
C THR A 387 19.55 -22.77 28.64
N PHE A 388 20.10 -22.41 27.49
CA PHE A 388 19.85 -23.12 26.23
C PHE A 388 20.56 -24.48 26.23
N VAL A 389 19.80 -25.56 26.06
CA VAL A 389 20.31 -26.91 25.76
C VAL A 389 19.98 -27.23 24.31
N SER A 390 20.99 -27.63 23.54
CA SER A 390 20.86 -28.08 22.15
C SER A 390 20.15 -29.44 22.08
N ALA A 391 19.24 -29.61 21.12
CA ALA A 391 18.57 -30.87 20.86
C ALA A 391 18.94 -31.41 19.47
N GLY A 392 19.29 -32.70 19.44
CA GLY A 392 19.92 -33.43 18.35
C GLY A 392 19.11 -33.58 17.06
N LYS A 393 19.87 -33.80 15.98
CA LYS A 393 19.44 -34.13 14.61
C LYS A 393 18.74 -35.49 14.54
N MET A 394 17.65 -35.56 13.78
CA MET A 394 17.12 -36.81 13.21
C MET A 394 17.18 -36.71 11.68
N ARG A 395 17.95 -37.62 11.05
CA ARG A 395 18.11 -37.72 9.59
C ARG A 395 16.97 -38.55 9.00
N ILE A 396 16.31 -38.02 7.97
CA ILE A 396 15.54 -38.81 7.00
C ILE A 396 16.24 -38.61 5.64
N SER A 397 16.76 -39.69 5.09
CA SER A 397 17.51 -39.73 3.83
C SER A 397 16.57 -39.82 2.64
N GLY A 398 16.79 -39.02 1.59
CA GLY A 398 16.17 -39.32 0.31
C GLY A 398 16.15 -38.28 -0.80
N TYR A 399 17.03 -37.27 -0.86
CA TYR A 399 17.29 -36.47 -2.07
C TYR A 399 18.75 -35.95 -2.05
N PRO A 400 19.43 -35.80 -3.20
CA PRO A 400 20.87 -35.48 -3.24
C PRO A 400 21.13 -34.05 -2.73
N PRO A 401 22.23 -33.82 -1.99
CA PRO A 401 22.45 -32.55 -1.30
C PRO A 401 23.11 -31.50 -2.19
N LEU A 402 22.48 -30.35 -2.35
CA LEU A 402 23.18 -29.07 -2.48
C LEU A 402 23.40 -28.55 -1.05
N LEU A 403 24.54 -28.91 -0.46
CA LEU A 403 25.01 -28.44 0.84
C LEU A 403 26.34 -27.73 0.63
N GLU A 404 26.31 -26.40 0.55
CA GLU A 404 27.36 -25.59 1.16
C GLU A 404 26.79 -25.02 2.46
N SER A 405 27.57 -25.14 3.53
CA SER A 405 27.13 -24.84 4.90
C SER A 405 26.92 -23.33 5.07
N TYR A 406 25.67 -22.87 5.15
CA TYR A 406 25.40 -21.55 5.70
C TYR A 406 25.91 -21.52 7.15
N GLY A 407 26.76 -20.53 7.45
CA GLY A 407 27.24 -20.29 8.82
C GLY A 407 26.09 -19.89 9.75
N GLU A 408 26.37 -19.83 11.05
CA GLU A 408 25.38 -19.34 12.02
C GLU A 408 25.03 -17.86 11.72
N GLN A 409 23.74 -17.52 11.81
CA GLN A 409 23.24 -16.18 11.52
C GLN A 409 23.92 -15.13 12.42
N GLN A 410 24.60 -14.16 11.81
CA GLN A 410 25.51 -13.25 12.52
C GLN A 410 24.82 -12.04 13.15
N VAL A 411 23.70 -11.61 12.55
CA VAL A 411 22.87 -10.51 13.05
C VAL A 411 21.41 -10.93 13.05
N PRO A 412 20.61 -10.48 14.03
CA PRO A 412 19.23 -10.94 14.13
C PRO A 412 18.37 -10.50 12.94
N CYS A 413 18.71 -9.37 12.30
CA CYS A 413 17.93 -8.87 11.18
C CYS A 413 18.72 -8.01 10.18
N LEU A 414 18.25 -8.02 8.93
CA LEU A 414 18.80 -7.28 7.80
C LEU A 414 17.70 -6.47 7.10
N PHE A 415 17.74 -5.14 7.22
CA PHE A 415 16.84 -4.25 6.49
C PHE A 415 17.53 -3.69 5.25
N VAL A 416 16.81 -3.67 4.13
CA VAL A 416 17.37 -3.25 2.85
C VAL A 416 16.52 -2.12 2.30
N MET A 417 17.12 -0.98 2.03
CA MET A 417 16.55 0.13 1.27
C MET A 417 17.38 0.28 0.00
N GLY A 418 16.73 0.51 -1.13
CA GLY A 418 17.46 0.80 -2.34
C GLY A 418 16.65 0.98 -3.61
N ASP A 419 17.33 1.01 -4.74
CA ASP A 419 16.72 1.13 -6.05
C ASP A 419 16.51 -0.25 -6.73
N SER A 420 16.43 -0.29 -8.06
CA SER A 420 16.26 -1.54 -8.82
C SER A 420 17.38 -2.56 -8.60
N LEU A 421 18.59 -2.13 -8.21
CA LEU A 421 19.70 -3.05 -7.94
C LEU A 421 19.49 -3.94 -6.70
N PHE A 422 18.62 -3.51 -5.79
CA PHE A 422 18.34 -4.21 -4.53
C PHE A 422 16.87 -4.66 -4.41
N ASP A 423 15.98 -4.22 -5.31
CA ASP A 423 14.58 -4.67 -5.33
C ASP A 423 14.49 -6.19 -5.56
N ASN A 424 13.61 -6.81 -4.80
CA ASN A 424 13.33 -8.24 -4.87
C ASN A 424 11.84 -8.59 -5.01
N GLY A 425 11.01 -7.60 -5.35
CA GLY A 425 9.61 -7.83 -5.69
C GLY A 425 8.63 -6.75 -5.24
N ASN A 426 9.09 -5.61 -4.70
CA ASN A 426 8.20 -4.52 -4.32
C ASN A 426 7.53 -3.89 -5.56
N ASN A 427 8.22 -3.84 -6.70
CA ASN A 427 7.66 -3.31 -7.94
C ASN A 427 6.64 -4.22 -8.64
N ASN A 428 6.49 -5.49 -8.22
CA ASN A 428 5.64 -6.46 -8.92
C ASN A 428 4.17 -5.99 -9.04
N ASN A 429 3.68 -5.33 -7.99
CA ASN A 429 2.29 -4.89 -7.87
C ASN A 429 2.09 -3.37 -8.07
N LEU A 430 3.16 -2.63 -8.36
CA LEU A 430 3.08 -1.20 -8.66
C LEU A 430 2.60 -0.97 -10.11
N LEU A 431 1.93 0.15 -10.39
CA LEU A 431 1.58 0.55 -11.76
C LEU A 431 2.78 1.25 -12.40
N THR A 432 3.72 0.45 -12.91
CA THR A 432 5.03 0.94 -13.36
C THR A 432 5.57 0.10 -14.51
N ALA A 433 6.37 0.74 -15.37
CA ALA A 433 7.14 0.07 -16.42
C ALA A 433 8.44 -0.57 -15.86
N ALA A 434 8.87 -0.19 -14.66
CA ALA A 434 10.02 -0.79 -14.00
C ALA A 434 9.61 -2.09 -13.28
N LYS A 435 9.47 -3.19 -14.03
CA LYS A 435 9.12 -4.52 -13.49
C LYS A 435 10.09 -5.59 -13.95
N ALA A 436 10.35 -6.56 -13.08
CA ALA A 436 11.17 -7.73 -13.36
C ALA A 436 10.47 -9.04 -12.91
N ASN A 437 9.13 -9.05 -12.94
CA ASN A 437 8.29 -10.21 -12.55
C ASN A 437 7.93 -11.12 -13.73
N TYR A 438 8.76 -11.13 -14.76
CA TYR A 438 8.54 -11.89 -15.98
C TYR A 438 9.86 -12.42 -16.57
N LEU A 439 9.79 -13.52 -17.32
CA LEU A 439 10.96 -14.07 -17.98
C LEU A 439 11.49 -13.13 -19.08
N PRO A 440 12.82 -12.99 -19.22
CA PRO A 440 13.83 -13.88 -18.64
C PRO A 440 14.40 -13.45 -17.27
N TYR A 441 13.88 -12.42 -16.60
CA TYR A 441 14.32 -12.11 -15.23
C TYR A 441 14.09 -13.32 -14.30
N GLY A 442 15.01 -13.51 -13.35
CA GLY A 442 14.96 -14.64 -12.41
C GLY A 442 15.00 -16.03 -13.06
N ILE A 443 15.46 -16.17 -14.30
CA ILE A 443 15.57 -17.46 -15.00
C ILE A 443 16.43 -18.50 -14.25
N ASP A 444 17.34 -18.05 -13.38
CA ASP A 444 18.19 -18.92 -12.55
C ASP A 444 17.54 -19.31 -11.22
N PHE A 445 16.38 -18.73 -10.87
CA PHE A 445 15.58 -19.24 -9.76
C PHE A 445 14.73 -20.44 -10.21
N PRO A 446 14.67 -21.52 -9.39
CA PRO A 446 13.82 -22.68 -9.68
C PRO A 446 12.34 -22.31 -9.89
N ASP A 447 11.85 -21.31 -9.16
CA ASP A 447 10.45 -20.87 -9.19
C ASP A 447 10.19 -19.74 -10.21
N GLY A 448 11.22 -19.32 -10.95
CA GLY A 448 11.14 -18.27 -11.97
C GLY A 448 11.21 -16.83 -11.44
N PRO A 449 10.66 -15.84 -12.18
CA PRO A 449 10.85 -14.43 -11.90
C PRO A 449 10.24 -14.01 -10.56
N THR A 450 11.04 -13.36 -9.71
CA THR A 450 10.60 -12.87 -8.41
C THR A 450 10.40 -11.35 -8.36
N GLY A 451 10.82 -10.60 -9.38
CA GLY A 451 10.92 -9.14 -9.35
C GLY A 451 12.33 -8.57 -9.14
N ARG A 452 13.37 -9.40 -9.22
CA ARG A 452 14.77 -8.95 -9.21
C ARG A 452 15.20 -8.60 -10.63
N PHE A 453 15.79 -7.42 -10.81
CA PHE A 453 16.29 -6.93 -12.11
C PHE A 453 17.59 -7.63 -12.54
N THR A 454 17.62 -8.96 -12.52
CA THR A 454 18.78 -9.78 -12.89
C THR A 454 18.32 -11.21 -13.22
N ASN A 455 19.23 -12.08 -13.66
CA ASN A 455 18.93 -13.49 -13.95
C ASN A 455 18.67 -14.35 -12.71
N GLY A 456 19.23 -13.98 -11.55
CA GLY A 456 19.13 -14.75 -10.32
C GLY A 456 19.18 -13.84 -9.09
N ARG A 457 20.14 -14.06 -8.20
CA ARG A 457 20.33 -13.26 -6.98
C ARG A 457 20.88 -11.87 -7.27
N ASN A 458 20.38 -10.89 -6.51
CA ASN A 458 20.95 -9.56 -6.43
C ASN A 458 21.92 -9.44 -5.25
N VAL A 459 22.54 -8.26 -5.05
CA VAL A 459 23.52 -8.03 -3.98
C VAL A 459 22.92 -8.27 -2.58
N ALA A 460 21.66 -7.90 -2.36
CA ALA A 460 20.98 -8.08 -1.07
C ALA A 460 20.84 -9.55 -0.70
N ASP A 461 20.58 -10.41 -1.67
CA ASP A 461 20.43 -11.86 -1.46
C ASP A 461 21.74 -12.50 -1.04
N PHE A 462 22.82 -12.19 -1.76
CA PHE A 462 24.16 -12.69 -1.41
C PHE A 462 24.61 -12.18 -0.05
N LEU A 463 24.28 -10.94 0.34
CA LEU A 463 24.57 -10.44 1.67
C LEU A 463 23.77 -11.16 2.75
N ALA A 464 22.51 -11.52 2.50
CA ALA A 464 21.73 -12.35 3.41
C ALA A 464 22.36 -13.75 3.57
N GLU A 465 22.82 -14.37 2.48
CA GLU A 465 23.54 -15.65 2.51
C GLU A 465 24.84 -15.55 3.32
N LEU A 466 25.67 -14.53 3.06
CA LEU A 466 26.95 -14.31 3.75
C LEU A 466 26.78 -14.01 5.25
N LEU A 467 25.68 -13.36 5.63
CA LEU A 467 25.31 -13.10 7.03
C LEU A 467 24.66 -14.31 7.72
N GLY A 468 24.46 -15.42 7.01
CA GLY A 468 23.94 -16.69 7.57
C GLY A 468 22.42 -16.75 7.71
N PHE A 469 21.66 -15.96 6.94
CA PHE A 469 20.21 -16.10 6.91
C PHE A 469 19.80 -17.38 6.17
N ASP A 470 18.82 -18.10 6.73
CA ASP A 470 18.28 -19.35 6.17
C ASP A 470 17.34 -19.13 4.96
N LYS A 471 16.96 -17.88 4.71
CA LYS A 471 16.09 -17.43 3.62
C LYS A 471 16.47 -16.02 3.17
N TYR A 472 16.14 -15.68 1.93
CA TYR A 472 16.21 -14.30 1.46
C TYR A 472 15.26 -13.38 2.23
N ILE A 473 15.65 -12.12 2.38
CA ILE A 473 14.85 -11.10 3.07
C ILE A 473 13.60 -10.80 2.23
N GLU A 474 12.40 -10.87 2.81
CA GLU A 474 11.15 -10.68 2.06
C GLU A 474 10.91 -9.21 1.67
N PRO A 475 10.28 -8.93 0.51
CA PRO A 475 9.84 -7.60 0.15
C PRO A 475 8.74 -7.10 1.10
N PHE A 476 8.71 -5.79 1.34
CA PHE A 476 7.67 -5.13 2.13
C PHE A 476 6.26 -5.44 1.61
N ALA A 477 6.11 -5.59 0.29
CA ALA A 477 4.84 -5.92 -0.34
C ALA A 477 4.21 -7.25 0.12
N THR A 478 5.00 -8.19 0.65
CA THR A 478 4.52 -9.54 1.01
C THR A 478 4.79 -9.94 2.45
N VAL A 479 5.75 -9.30 3.13
CA VAL A 479 6.19 -9.69 4.48
C VAL A 479 5.09 -9.58 5.52
N LYS A 480 4.99 -10.58 6.42
CA LYS A 480 3.95 -10.65 7.45
C LYS A 480 4.48 -11.14 8.80
N GLY A 481 3.77 -10.76 9.86
CA GLY A 481 3.88 -11.41 11.17
C GLY A 481 5.29 -11.36 11.77
N VAL A 482 5.83 -12.51 12.14
CA VAL A 482 7.14 -12.60 12.81
C VAL A 482 8.32 -12.56 11.83
N ASP A 483 8.09 -12.75 10.54
CA ASP A 483 9.17 -12.76 9.55
C ASP A 483 9.83 -11.39 9.39
N MET A 484 9.11 -10.30 9.70
CA MET A 484 9.67 -8.94 9.75
C MET A 484 10.82 -8.79 10.76
N PHE A 485 10.91 -9.67 11.76
CA PHE A 485 12.02 -9.68 12.70
C PHE A 485 13.31 -10.17 12.05
N LYS A 486 13.28 -10.97 10.97
CA LYS A 486 14.50 -11.29 10.21
C LYS A 486 14.94 -10.13 9.31
N GLY A 487 14.08 -9.13 9.10
CA GLY A 487 14.34 -7.99 8.25
C GLY A 487 13.31 -7.87 7.13
N VAL A 488 13.39 -6.77 6.39
CA VAL A 488 12.48 -6.45 5.28
C VAL A 488 13.26 -5.70 4.20
N ASN A 489 12.98 -6.05 2.94
CA ASN A 489 13.48 -5.33 1.78
C ASN A 489 12.43 -4.31 1.31
N TYR A 490 12.79 -3.04 1.34
CA TYR A 490 11.98 -1.90 0.90
C TYR A 490 12.41 -1.36 -0.46
N ALA A 491 13.48 -1.88 -1.05
CA ALA A 491 14.02 -1.39 -2.30
C ALA A 491 12.98 -1.45 -3.42
N SER A 492 13.03 -0.49 -4.35
CA SER A 492 12.03 -0.32 -5.40
C SER A 492 12.68 0.14 -6.69
N GLY A 493 12.35 -0.54 -7.79
CA GLY A 493 12.78 -0.13 -9.12
C GLY A 493 12.38 1.31 -9.47
N ALA A 494 13.28 2.01 -10.17
CA ALA A 494 13.21 3.44 -10.51
C ALA A 494 13.18 4.43 -9.33
N ALA A 495 13.33 3.97 -8.09
CA ALA A 495 13.42 4.84 -6.92
C ALA A 495 14.74 5.64 -6.90
N GLY A 496 14.68 6.86 -6.37
CA GLY A 496 15.84 7.69 -6.07
C GLY A 496 15.84 8.27 -4.66
N ILE A 497 16.90 9.02 -4.36
CA ILE A 497 17.06 9.85 -3.17
C ILE A 497 15.98 10.95 -3.18
N LEU A 498 15.76 11.57 -4.34
CA LEU A 498 14.71 12.57 -4.56
C LEU A 498 13.36 11.90 -4.81
N ASP A 499 12.28 12.52 -4.35
CA ASP A 499 10.94 11.95 -4.50
C ASP A 499 10.49 11.96 -5.97
N GLU A 500 10.86 12.95 -6.76
CA GLU A 500 10.48 13.09 -8.17
C GLU A 500 11.22 12.13 -9.12
N THR A 501 12.36 11.56 -8.71
CA THR A 501 13.17 10.65 -9.52
C THR A 501 12.33 9.46 -10.00
N GLY A 502 12.44 9.13 -11.30
CA GLY A 502 11.76 7.99 -11.90
C GLY A 502 10.24 8.13 -12.07
N ILE A 503 9.62 9.27 -11.79
CA ILE A 503 8.15 9.41 -11.92
C ILE A 503 7.62 9.12 -13.34
N HIS A 504 8.42 9.34 -14.38
CA HIS A 504 8.02 9.10 -15.76
C HIS A 504 7.84 7.62 -16.12
N VAL A 505 8.41 6.70 -15.32
CA VAL A 505 8.22 5.25 -15.52
C VAL A 505 7.02 4.69 -14.77
N GLY A 506 6.28 5.53 -14.02
CA GLY A 506 5.11 5.16 -13.23
C GLY A 506 5.39 5.10 -11.72
N ASP A 507 4.64 4.25 -11.03
CA ASP A 507 4.75 4.09 -9.57
C ASP A 507 6.14 3.61 -9.16
N ARG A 508 6.63 4.18 -8.06
CA ARG A 508 7.91 3.84 -7.41
C ARG A 508 7.89 4.27 -5.96
N ILE A 509 8.64 3.58 -5.12
CA ILE A 509 8.79 3.90 -3.69
C ILE A 509 10.14 4.59 -3.50
N SER A 510 10.17 5.93 -3.55
CA SER A 510 11.37 6.75 -3.28
C SER A 510 11.99 6.44 -1.91
N LEU A 511 13.22 6.88 -1.65
CA LEU A 511 13.85 6.66 -0.34
C LEU A 511 12.97 7.17 0.83
N ASN A 512 12.32 8.33 0.70
CA ASN A 512 11.35 8.77 1.72
C ASN A 512 10.16 7.80 1.87
N GLY A 513 9.67 7.23 0.77
CA GLY A 513 8.66 6.17 0.79
C GLY A 513 9.12 4.92 1.53
N GLN A 514 10.36 4.49 1.29
CA GLN A 514 10.94 3.31 1.94
C GLN A 514 11.13 3.53 3.44
N LEU A 515 11.56 4.72 3.86
CA LEU A 515 11.64 5.12 5.26
C LEU A 515 10.26 5.12 5.94
N ARG A 516 9.20 5.55 5.23
CA ARG A 516 7.82 5.46 5.71
C ARG A 516 7.37 4.01 5.88
N ASN A 517 7.64 3.15 4.91
CA ASN A 517 7.33 1.72 5.00
C ASN A 517 8.08 1.05 6.16
N HIS A 518 9.34 1.44 6.37
CA HIS A 518 10.11 0.95 7.50
C HIS A 518 9.50 1.37 8.85
N ASN A 519 9.00 2.59 8.98
CA ASN A 519 8.28 3.03 10.18
C ASN A 519 7.02 2.19 10.47
N VAL A 520 6.32 1.75 9.41
CA VAL A 520 5.19 0.82 9.53
C VAL A 520 5.67 -0.51 10.11
N THR A 521 6.76 -1.08 9.58
CA THR A 521 7.36 -2.31 10.12
C THR A 521 7.75 -2.16 11.59
N ILE A 522 8.36 -1.04 11.98
CA ILE A 522 8.75 -0.79 13.37
C ILE A 522 7.53 -0.70 14.29
N SER A 523 6.45 -0.08 13.81
CA SER A 523 5.20 0.02 14.58
C SER A 523 4.60 -1.37 14.83
N HIS A 524 4.69 -2.27 13.85
CA HIS A 524 4.29 -3.67 14.01
C HIS A 524 5.20 -4.44 14.98
N MET A 525 6.53 -4.33 14.81
CA MET A 525 7.49 -4.96 15.73
C MET A 525 7.30 -4.47 17.16
N SER A 526 6.99 -3.17 17.35
CA SER A 526 6.74 -2.59 18.67
C SER A 526 5.46 -3.06 19.32
N THR A 527 4.44 -3.35 18.52
CA THR A 527 3.22 -3.98 19.00
C THR A 527 3.50 -5.42 19.45
N LEU A 528 4.33 -6.17 18.71
CA LEU A 528 4.67 -7.56 19.00
C LEU A 528 5.62 -7.72 20.20
N LEU A 529 6.60 -6.82 20.37
CA LEU A 529 7.52 -6.81 21.51
C LEU A 529 6.94 -6.14 22.76
N GLY A 530 5.78 -5.49 22.66
CA GLY A 530 5.07 -4.89 23.79
C GLY A 530 5.56 -3.51 24.24
N ASN A 531 6.66 -2.98 23.70
CA ASN A 531 7.02 -1.55 23.84
C ASN A 531 8.05 -1.07 22.80
N LYS A 532 8.17 0.26 22.66
CA LYS A 532 9.09 0.92 21.71
C LYS A 532 10.56 0.80 22.10
N THR A 533 10.87 0.69 23.40
CA THR A 533 12.26 0.63 23.89
C THR A 533 12.93 -0.70 23.50
N LEU A 534 12.26 -1.82 23.75
CA LEU A 534 12.71 -3.16 23.34
C LEU A 534 12.85 -3.26 21.83
N THR A 535 11.95 -2.60 21.09
CA THR A 535 12.04 -2.54 19.62
C THR A 535 13.30 -1.82 19.18
N LYS A 536 13.59 -0.65 19.76
CA LYS A 536 14.83 0.08 19.45
C LYS A 536 16.08 -0.71 19.85
N GLU A 537 16.05 -1.44 20.96
CA GLU A 537 17.16 -2.32 21.38
C GLU A 537 17.35 -3.53 20.45
N TYR A 538 16.25 -4.09 19.94
CA TYR A 538 16.31 -5.15 18.93
C TYR A 538 16.91 -4.60 17.62
N LEU A 539 16.38 -3.49 17.13
CA LEU A 539 16.79 -2.84 15.89
C LEU A 539 18.23 -2.35 15.91
N SER A 540 18.78 -2.02 17.09
CA SER A 540 20.19 -1.62 17.22
C SER A 540 21.18 -2.74 16.95
N LYS A 541 20.73 -4.01 17.00
CA LYS A 541 21.57 -5.19 16.73
C LYS A 541 21.59 -5.53 15.24
N CYS A 542 20.68 -4.97 14.46
CA CYS A 542 20.48 -5.25 13.04
C CYS A 542 21.36 -4.42 12.12
N ILE A 543 21.54 -4.91 10.89
CA ILE A 543 22.22 -4.20 9.81
C ILE A 543 21.19 -3.59 8.86
N TYR A 544 21.48 -2.36 8.43
CA TYR A 544 20.70 -1.60 7.46
C TYR A 544 21.56 -1.36 6.23
N ILE A 545 21.10 -1.81 5.08
CA ILE A 545 21.72 -1.52 3.80
C ILE A 545 20.91 -0.43 3.10
N VAL A 546 21.59 0.59 2.58
CA VAL A 546 20.98 1.68 1.82
C VAL A 546 21.75 1.88 0.53
N GLN A 547 21.12 1.64 -0.62
CA GLN A 547 21.73 1.82 -1.93
C GLN A 547 20.85 2.72 -2.79
N MET A 548 21.29 3.96 -3.04
CA MET A 548 20.51 4.93 -3.79
C MET A 548 21.42 5.81 -4.66
N GLY A 549 20.83 6.44 -5.67
CA GLY A 549 21.50 7.46 -6.47
C GLY A 549 21.64 7.12 -7.96
N ASN A 550 21.62 5.85 -8.37
CA ASN A 550 21.77 5.52 -9.80
C ASN A 550 20.64 6.15 -10.63
N ASN A 551 19.40 6.00 -10.16
CA ASN A 551 18.23 6.58 -10.83
C ASN A 551 18.16 8.09 -10.72
N ASP A 552 18.75 8.73 -9.70
CA ASP A 552 18.80 10.20 -9.64
C ASP A 552 19.67 10.78 -10.76
N TYR A 553 20.61 9.99 -11.30
CA TYR A 553 21.33 10.32 -12.52
C TYR A 553 20.60 9.83 -13.79
N ILE A 554 20.33 8.52 -13.91
CA ILE A 554 19.75 7.90 -15.12
C ILE A 554 18.32 8.38 -15.37
N ASN A 555 17.49 8.34 -14.33
CA ASN A 555 16.04 8.60 -14.39
C ASN A 555 15.67 10.00 -13.85
N ASN A 556 16.62 10.95 -13.90
CA ASN A 556 16.39 12.35 -13.56
C ASN A 556 17.45 13.27 -14.23
N TYR A 557 18.67 13.36 -13.71
CA TYR A 557 19.68 14.35 -14.16
C TYR A 557 20.03 14.27 -15.65
N LEU A 558 20.19 13.06 -16.18
CA LEU A 558 20.60 12.81 -17.56
C LEU A 558 19.42 12.88 -18.56
N LEU A 559 18.18 13.13 -18.08
CA LEU A 559 16.97 13.24 -18.89
C LEU A 559 16.43 14.68 -18.93
N PRO A 560 17.15 15.65 -19.54
CA PRO A 560 16.78 17.07 -19.56
C PRO A 560 15.45 17.37 -20.29
N GLN A 561 14.93 16.42 -21.05
CA GLN A 561 13.63 16.49 -21.74
C GLN A 561 12.45 16.20 -20.81
N LEU A 562 12.67 15.50 -19.69
CA LEU A 562 11.64 15.16 -18.69
C LEU A 562 11.86 15.90 -17.36
N TYR A 563 13.11 16.26 -17.04
CA TYR A 563 13.50 16.85 -15.77
C TYR A 563 14.28 18.15 -15.95
N SER A 564 14.07 19.11 -15.06
CA SER A 564 14.76 20.40 -15.07
C SER A 564 16.11 20.38 -14.36
N SER A 565 16.48 19.28 -13.70
CA SER A 565 17.64 19.20 -12.79
C SER A 565 18.97 19.57 -13.45
N SER A 566 19.27 19.06 -14.65
CA SER A 566 20.49 19.43 -15.39
C SER A 566 20.45 20.82 -16.03
N HIS A 567 19.26 21.40 -16.24
CA HIS A 567 19.13 22.81 -16.64
C HIS A 567 19.35 23.77 -15.46
N MET A 568 18.99 23.34 -14.24
CA MET A 568 19.08 24.16 -13.03
C MET A 568 20.43 24.03 -12.32
N TYR A 569 21.06 22.86 -12.40
CA TYR A 569 22.24 22.53 -11.60
C TYR A 569 23.34 21.90 -12.47
N ASN A 570 24.56 22.38 -12.27
CA ASN A 570 25.74 21.68 -12.78
C ASN A 570 26.00 20.39 -11.95
N PRO A 571 26.88 19.48 -12.42
CA PRO A 571 27.08 18.21 -11.74
C PRO A 571 27.54 18.31 -10.28
N GLU A 572 28.30 19.35 -9.92
CA GLU A 572 28.77 19.58 -8.55
C GLU A 572 27.63 20.00 -7.62
N GLN A 573 26.76 20.89 -8.11
CA GLN A 573 25.58 21.36 -7.40
C GLN A 573 24.59 20.21 -7.20
N PHE A 574 24.32 19.43 -8.26
CA PHE A 574 23.40 18.31 -8.18
C PHE A 574 23.88 17.23 -7.20
N ALA A 575 25.17 16.84 -7.27
CA ALA A 575 25.78 15.94 -6.29
C ALA A 575 25.65 16.47 -4.85
N SER A 576 25.79 17.78 -4.64
CA SER A 576 25.66 18.39 -3.31
C SER A 576 24.22 18.35 -2.80
N ILE A 577 23.23 18.54 -3.67
CA ILE A 577 21.80 18.42 -3.34
C ILE A 577 21.47 16.98 -2.94
N LEU A 578 21.89 16.00 -3.74
CA LEU A 578 21.68 14.59 -3.42
C LEU A 578 22.32 14.20 -2.09
N ILE A 579 23.57 14.62 -1.84
CA ILE A 579 24.26 14.31 -0.57
C ILE A 579 23.58 14.99 0.60
N GLN A 580 23.12 16.24 0.46
CA GLN A 580 22.37 16.90 1.53
C GLN A 580 21.09 16.11 1.86
N GLN A 581 20.27 15.82 0.85
CA GLN A 581 19.01 15.09 1.03
C GLN A 581 19.26 13.68 1.59
N TYR A 582 20.24 12.97 1.05
CA TYR A 582 20.59 11.62 1.49
C TYR A 582 21.09 11.63 2.93
N SER A 583 21.93 12.61 3.26
CA SER A 583 22.38 12.82 4.62
C SER A 583 21.20 13.11 5.54
N GLU A 584 20.24 13.97 5.17
CA GLU A 584 19.04 14.25 5.97
C GLU A 584 18.14 13.01 6.17
N GLN A 585 18.00 12.16 5.16
CA GLN A 585 17.26 10.90 5.23
C GLN A 585 17.92 9.87 6.16
N LEU A 586 19.25 9.90 6.26
CA LEU A 586 20.04 9.08 7.18
C LEU A 586 20.18 9.73 8.58
N LYS A 587 20.18 11.07 8.65
CA LYS A 587 20.34 11.90 9.85
C LYS A 587 19.02 12.14 10.56
N ILE A 588 19.13 12.67 11.77
CA ILE A 588 18.04 13.28 12.51
C ILE A 588 18.12 14.80 12.31
N THR A 589 17.00 15.46 11.99
CA THR A 589 16.74 16.81 12.51
C THR A 589 15.36 16.84 13.16
N ASN A 590 15.14 17.75 14.10
CA ASN A 590 13.88 17.90 14.87
C ASN A 590 12.65 18.27 14.01
N PHE A 591 12.77 18.30 12.69
CA PHE A 591 11.75 18.77 11.76
C PHE A 591 11.22 17.69 10.81
N THR A 592 11.80 16.47 10.83
CA THR A 592 11.38 15.37 9.94
C THR A 592 11.11 14.09 10.74
N PRO A 593 9.84 13.66 10.92
CA PRO A 593 9.48 12.51 11.77
C PRO A 593 9.84 11.11 11.22
N GLN A 594 10.66 11.01 10.15
CA GLN A 594 10.90 9.74 9.43
C GLN A 594 12.38 9.43 9.14
N THR A 595 13.17 9.01 10.13
CA THR A 595 14.61 8.77 9.94
C THR A 595 15.11 7.47 10.59
N LEU A 596 16.05 6.77 9.94
CA LEU A 596 16.52 5.41 10.34
C LEU A 596 17.14 5.36 11.74
N TYR A 597 17.91 6.37 12.12
CA TYR A 597 18.55 6.37 13.44
C TYR A 597 17.52 6.51 14.58
N LEU A 598 16.50 7.37 14.45
CA LEU A 598 15.46 7.51 15.48
C LEU A 598 14.65 6.24 15.68
N TYR A 599 14.56 5.46 14.61
CA TYR A 599 13.95 4.15 14.50
C TYR A 599 14.75 3.03 15.16
N GLY A 600 16.02 3.26 15.48
CA GLY A 600 16.86 2.32 16.24
C GLY A 600 18.03 1.77 15.45
N ALA A 601 18.19 2.12 14.17
CA ALA A 601 19.33 1.71 13.36
C ALA A 601 20.65 2.19 13.98
N ARG A 602 21.59 1.27 14.18
CA ARG A 602 22.95 1.57 14.68
C ARG A 602 24.07 1.05 13.78
N LYS A 603 23.77 0.17 12.82
CA LYS A 603 24.75 -0.34 11.85
C LYS A 603 24.19 -0.08 10.45
N VAL A 604 24.67 0.96 9.79
CA VAL A 604 24.14 1.41 8.50
C VAL A 604 25.23 1.37 7.45
N VAL A 605 24.93 0.76 6.30
CA VAL A 605 25.85 0.53 5.20
C VAL A 605 25.30 1.23 3.97
N VAL A 606 26.02 2.22 3.48
CA VAL A 606 25.64 3.04 2.33
C VAL A 606 26.44 2.58 1.11
N PHE A 607 25.77 2.11 0.07
CA PHE A 607 26.42 1.78 -1.19
C PHE A 607 26.54 3.03 -2.07
N GLY A 608 27.73 3.20 -2.66
CA GLY A 608 27.96 4.19 -3.71
C GLY A 608 27.34 3.81 -5.04
N ILE A 609 27.47 4.72 -6.00
CA ILE A 609 27.00 4.53 -7.37
C ILE A 609 28.12 3.83 -8.17
N GLY A 610 27.73 2.94 -9.09
CA GLY A 610 28.66 2.33 -10.04
C GLY A 610 29.03 3.27 -11.20
N GLY A 611 29.83 2.77 -12.15
CA GLY A 611 30.17 3.51 -13.37
C GLY A 611 28.99 3.60 -14.34
N ILE A 612 28.12 4.61 -14.17
CA ILE A 612 26.94 4.82 -15.03
C ILE A 612 27.34 5.02 -16.50
N GLY A 613 28.47 5.67 -16.78
CA GLY A 613 28.95 5.87 -18.15
C GLY A 613 29.32 4.57 -18.87
N CYS A 614 29.44 3.46 -18.16
CA CYS A 614 29.71 2.13 -18.73
C CYS A 614 28.43 1.29 -18.93
N VAL A 615 27.27 1.79 -18.54
CA VAL A 615 25.99 1.08 -18.67
C VAL A 615 25.59 1.00 -20.15
N PRO A 616 25.18 -0.19 -20.68
CA PRO A 616 24.90 -0.36 -22.10
C PRO A 616 23.89 0.65 -22.66
N SER A 617 22.78 0.90 -21.96
CA SER A 617 21.79 1.88 -22.42
C SER A 617 22.30 3.33 -22.40
N GLU A 618 23.23 3.68 -21.52
CA GLU A 618 23.87 4.99 -21.54
C GLU A 618 24.86 5.11 -22.71
N LEU A 619 25.60 4.03 -23.00
CA LEU A 619 26.48 3.94 -24.18
C LEU A 619 25.69 4.07 -25.49
N ASP A 620 24.52 3.45 -25.58
CA ASP A 620 23.64 3.56 -26.76
C ASP A 620 23.12 4.99 -26.97
N LEU A 621 22.87 5.74 -25.89
CA LEU A 621 22.33 7.10 -25.95
C LEU A 621 23.40 8.18 -26.13
N TYR A 622 24.54 8.06 -25.45
CA TYR A 622 25.55 9.13 -25.35
C TYR A 622 26.96 8.71 -25.78
N GLY A 623 27.18 7.45 -26.11
CA GLY A 623 28.47 6.95 -26.55
C GLY A 623 28.90 7.49 -27.92
N THR A 624 30.20 7.68 -28.11
CA THR A 624 30.79 7.74 -29.45
C THR A 624 31.27 6.32 -29.80
N GLY A 625 31.16 5.88 -31.05
CA GLY A 625 31.26 4.45 -31.45
C GLY A 625 32.45 3.62 -30.94
N ASP A 626 33.52 4.26 -30.43
CA ASP A 626 34.71 3.61 -29.85
C ASP A 626 34.85 3.79 -28.32
N SER A 627 33.93 4.49 -27.66
CA SER A 627 33.99 4.79 -26.22
C SER A 627 33.80 3.53 -25.38
N VAL A 628 34.69 3.32 -24.40
CA VAL A 628 34.60 2.22 -23.42
C VAL A 628 33.57 2.52 -22.33
N CYS A 629 33.61 3.75 -21.83
CA CYS A 629 32.64 4.36 -20.92
C CYS A 629 32.57 5.86 -21.24
N ILE A 630 31.47 6.52 -20.89
CA ILE A 630 31.26 7.94 -21.13
C ILE A 630 31.87 8.76 -19.98
N ASN A 631 33.10 9.24 -20.21
CA ASN A 631 33.89 9.96 -19.20
C ASN A 631 33.17 11.17 -18.59
N SER A 632 32.32 11.88 -19.35
CA SER A 632 31.57 13.04 -18.85
C SER A 632 30.51 12.63 -17.82
N ILE A 633 29.79 11.53 -18.07
CA ILE A 633 28.81 10.96 -17.15
C ILE A 633 29.50 10.44 -15.89
N ASP A 634 30.57 9.65 -16.05
CA ASP A 634 31.31 9.14 -14.89
C ASP A 634 31.93 10.28 -14.07
N SER A 635 32.37 11.36 -14.72
CA SER A 635 32.86 12.56 -14.03
C SER A 635 31.75 13.26 -13.22
N ALA A 636 30.52 13.30 -13.73
CA ALA A 636 29.36 13.86 -13.02
C ALA A 636 28.97 13.00 -11.80
N VAL A 637 28.99 11.68 -11.95
CA VAL A 637 28.64 10.72 -10.88
C VAL A 637 29.72 10.64 -9.81
N ARG A 638 31.01 10.73 -10.19
CA ARG A 638 32.13 10.75 -9.23
C ARG A 638 31.99 11.85 -8.19
N LYS A 639 31.41 13.00 -8.55
CA LYS A 639 31.17 14.11 -7.61
C LYS A 639 30.26 13.76 -6.45
N PHE A 640 29.29 12.87 -6.68
CA PHE A 640 28.45 12.33 -5.61
C PHE A 640 29.25 11.34 -4.77
N SER A 641 29.96 10.41 -5.42
CA SER A 641 30.78 9.39 -4.74
C SER A 641 31.88 10.00 -3.85
N ASP A 642 32.55 11.06 -4.32
CA ASP A 642 33.59 11.80 -3.58
C ASP A 642 33.05 12.46 -2.31
N LYS A 643 31.75 12.74 -2.26
CA LYS A 643 31.06 13.37 -1.13
C LYS A 643 30.45 12.36 -0.14
N LEU A 644 30.32 11.08 -0.51
CA LEU A 644 29.77 10.05 0.39
C LEU A 644 30.68 9.82 1.60
N LYS A 645 32.00 9.72 1.40
CA LYS A 645 32.94 9.52 2.51
C LYS A 645 32.89 10.67 3.55
N PRO A 646 32.99 11.95 3.17
CA PRO A 646 32.75 13.07 4.10
C PRO A 646 31.39 13.02 4.80
N MET A 647 30.33 12.60 4.10
CA MET A 647 29.00 12.43 4.70
C MET A 647 29.01 11.34 5.79
N ILE A 648 29.70 10.22 5.56
CA ILE A 648 29.87 9.14 6.55
C ILE A 648 30.70 9.58 7.74
N ASP A 649 31.77 10.36 7.52
CA ASP A 649 32.57 10.93 8.61
C ASP A 649 31.73 11.83 9.51
N ASP A 650 30.91 12.69 8.91
CA ASP A 650 30.00 13.57 9.65
C ASP A 650 28.91 12.77 10.40
N LEU A 651 28.34 11.73 9.79
CA LEU A 651 27.38 10.83 10.45
C LEU A 651 28.01 10.11 11.65
N ASN A 652 29.20 9.52 11.50
CA ASN A 652 29.90 8.84 12.59
C ASN A 652 30.34 9.79 13.71
N SER A 653 30.67 11.04 13.38
CA SER A 653 31.04 12.06 14.36
C SER A 653 29.84 12.54 15.18
N ASN A 654 28.68 12.73 14.53
CA ASN A 654 27.48 13.23 15.19
C ASN A 654 26.67 12.14 15.93
N PHE A 655 26.85 10.86 15.58
CA PHE A 655 26.12 9.73 16.18
C PHE A 655 27.10 8.66 16.72
N PRO A 656 27.78 8.90 17.85
CA PRO A 656 28.86 8.04 18.34
C PRO A 656 28.43 6.61 18.73
N ASN A 657 27.15 6.40 19.00
CA ASN A 657 26.56 5.09 19.29
C ASN A 657 26.07 4.33 18.05
N ALA A 658 26.18 4.92 16.86
CA ALA A 658 25.95 4.26 15.57
C ALA A 658 27.26 4.17 14.79
N LYS A 659 27.29 3.25 13.82
CA LYS A 659 28.37 3.03 12.87
C LYS A 659 27.78 3.07 11.47
N PHE A 660 28.28 4.02 10.71
CA PHE A 660 27.98 4.19 9.30
C PHE A 660 29.20 3.75 8.49
N SER A 661 28.96 2.95 7.47
CA SER A 661 29.97 2.56 6.49
C SER A 661 29.53 2.93 5.08
N TYR A 662 30.50 3.15 4.22
CA TYR A 662 30.39 3.38 2.80
C TYR A 662 31.03 2.23 2.04
N ILE A 663 30.29 1.65 1.10
CA ILE A 663 30.76 0.68 0.14
C ILE A 663 31.02 1.39 -1.19
N ASN A 664 32.25 1.35 -1.65
CA ASN A 664 32.66 2.01 -2.88
C ASN A 664 32.38 1.12 -4.09
N SER A 665 31.14 1.16 -4.58
CA SER A 665 30.69 0.35 -5.73
C SER A 665 31.54 0.57 -6.99
N THR A 666 32.17 1.74 -7.15
CA THR A 666 33.07 2.01 -8.27
C THR A 666 34.41 1.27 -8.15
N SER A 667 34.99 1.11 -6.95
CA SER A 667 36.24 0.34 -6.75
C SER A 667 36.00 -1.17 -6.67
N ILE A 668 34.79 -1.57 -6.29
CA ILE A 668 34.36 -2.97 -6.25
C ILE A 668 34.10 -3.53 -7.65
N ALA A 669 33.85 -2.67 -8.65
CA ALA A 669 33.84 -3.04 -10.06
C ALA A 669 35.07 -3.91 -10.37
N VAL A 670 34.84 -5.08 -10.95
CA VAL A 670 35.80 -6.19 -10.96
C VAL A 670 37.12 -5.71 -11.60
N PRO A 671 38.26 -5.66 -10.86
CA PRO A 671 39.52 -5.14 -11.39
C PRO A 671 40.07 -5.98 -12.54
N ASP A 672 39.67 -7.26 -12.59
CA ASP A 672 39.90 -8.17 -13.70
C ASP A 672 38.67 -9.09 -13.86
N PRO A 673 37.62 -8.65 -14.57
CA PRO A 673 36.41 -9.45 -14.78
C PRO A 673 36.72 -10.81 -15.42
N SER A 674 37.76 -10.86 -16.27
CA SER A 674 38.14 -12.07 -16.98
C SER A 674 38.70 -13.16 -16.06
N SER A 675 39.38 -12.76 -14.97
CA SER A 675 39.90 -13.70 -13.96
C SER A 675 38.83 -14.50 -13.24
N ILE A 676 37.58 -14.01 -13.22
CA ILE A 676 36.42 -14.67 -12.61
C ILE A 676 35.40 -15.14 -13.66
N GLY A 677 35.80 -15.19 -14.94
CA GLY A 677 34.98 -15.73 -16.03
C GLY A 677 34.05 -14.71 -16.70
N ILE A 678 33.99 -13.46 -16.25
CA ILE A 678 33.22 -12.41 -16.92
C ILE A 678 34.02 -11.89 -18.11
N THR A 679 33.62 -12.28 -19.32
CA THR A 679 34.31 -11.91 -20.57
C THR A 679 33.51 -10.93 -21.42
N LYS A 680 32.22 -10.76 -21.14
CA LYS A 680 31.28 -9.90 -21.87
C LYS A 680 30.88 -8.71 -20.99
N LEU A 681 31.56 -7.58 -21.19
CA LEU A 681 31.44 -6.41 -20.32
C LEU A 681 30.40 -5.38 -20.76
N ARG A 682 29.89 -5.48 -21.98
CA ARG A 682 28.99 -4.46 -22.56
C ARG A 682 27.73 -5.02 -23.19
N GLU A 683 27.72 -6.31 -23.49
CA GLU A 683 26.60 -6.98 -24.14
C GLU A 683 25.59 -7.36 -23.06
N PRO A 684 24.34 -6.88 -23.10
CA PRO A 684 23.26 -7.45 -22.29
C PRO A 684 23.09 -8.93 -22.63
N CYS A 685 22.88 -9.76 -21.62
CA CYS A 685 22.63 -11.19 -21.85
C CYS A 685 21.19 -11.46 -22.32
N CYS A 686 20.21 -10.65 -21.96
CA CYS A 686 18.84 -10.79 -22.47
C CYS A 686 18.57 -9.91 -23.70
N GLU A 687 17.60 -10.32 -24.52
CA GLU A 687 17.06 -9.47 -25.58
C GLU A 687 16.35 -8.25 -24.96
N THR A 688 16.82 -7.05 -25.29
CA THR A 688 16.30 -5.82 -24.68
C THR A 688 15.25 -5.10 -25.54
N SER A 689 14.36 -4.37 -24.88
CA SER A 689 13.44 -3.39 -25.44
C SER A 689 13.45 -2.19 -24.50
N GLU A 690 13.80 -1.01 -25.01
CA GLU A 690 13.99 0.20 -24.18
C GLU A 690 14.97 -0.03 -23.02
N GLY A 691 16.00 -0.84 -23.25
CA GLY A 691 17.04 -1.17 -22.26
C GLY A 691 16.65 -2.22 -21.21
N GLN A 692 15.37 -2.55 -21.02
CA GLN A 692 14.94 -3.66 -20.14
C GLN A 692 14.80 -4.96 -20.93
N CYS A 693 14.78 -6.13 -20.28
CA CYS A 693 14.51 -7.38 -20.99
C CYS A 693 13.11 -7.35 -21.60
N LYS A 694 13.01 -7.79 -22.86
CA LYS A 694 11.74 -7.97 -23.56
C LYS A 694 10.95 -9.12 -22.92
N HIS A 695 9.65 -8.91 -22.71
CA HIS A 695 8.75 -9.96 -22.23
C HIS A 695 8.79 -11.19 -23.14
N GLY A 696 9.20 -12.33 -22.58
CA GLY A 696 9.34 -13.59 -23.33
C GLY A 696 10.48 -13.58 -24.36
N GLY A 697 11.39 -12.61 -24.29
CA GLY A 697 12.60 -12.54 -25.11
C GLY A 697 13.63 -13.61 -24.74
N GLY A 698 14.58 -13.83 -25.65
CA GLY A 698 15.69 -14.75 -25.45
C GLY A 698 16.67 -14.30 -24.36
N ALA A 699 17.44 -15.25 -23.84
CA ALA A 699 18.58 -15.02 -22.96
C ALA A 699 19.81 -15.78 -23.47
N CYS A 700 20.99 -15.22 -23.25
CA CYS A 700 22.25 -15.84 -23.62
C CYS A 700 22.46 -17.17 -22.88
N SER A 701 23.19 -18.11 -23.52
CA SER A 701 23.43 -19.44 -22.95
C SER A 701 24.43 -19.43 -21.79
N ASP A 702 25.45 -18.56 -21.86
CA ASP A 702 26.48 -18.41 -20.83
C ASP A 702 26.29 -17.09 -20.07
N ARG A 703 25.37 -17.12 -19.09
CA ARG A 703 24.99 -15.95 -18.29
C ARG A 703 26.12 -15.48 -17.38
N ALA A 704 26.94 -16.40 -16.87
CA ALA A 704 28.04 -16.10 -15.96
C ALA A 704 29.17 -15.32 -16.65
N ALA A 705 29.30 -15.45 -17.98
CA ALA A 705 30.26 -14.68 -18.76
C ALA A 705 29.87 -13.20 -18.95
N HIS A 706 28.63 -12.80 -18.65
CA HIS A 706 28.12 -11.46 -18.91
C HIS A 706 28.10 -10.60 -17.65
N TYR A 707 28.58 -9.36 -17.75
CA TYR A 707 28.48 -8.39 -16.67
C TYR A 707 27.04 -7.87 -16.55
N PHE A 708 26.40 -7.55 -17.68
CA PHE A 708 25.07 -6.98 -17.73
C PHE A 708 24.02 -8.05 -18.06
N TRP A 709 22.90 -8.00 -17.35
CA TRP A 709 21.76 -8.85 -17.62
C TRP A 709 20.86 -8.21 -18.69
N ASP A 710 20.43 -6.98 -18.45
CA ASP A 710 19.74 -6.12 -19.41
C ASP A 710 20.60 -4.89 -19.73
N GLY A 711 20.04 -3.86 -20.35
CA GLY A 711 20.73 -2.63 -20.72
C GLY A 711 21.15 -1.74 -19.55
N PHE A 712 20.67 -2.01 -18.32
CA PHE A 712 20.90 -1.20 -17.12
C PHE A 712 21.54 -1.99 -15.97
N HIS A 713 21.13 -3.24 -15.78
CA HIS A 713 21.34 -3.98 -14.55
C HIS A 713 22.39 -5.09 -14.69
N PRO A 714 23.18 -5.35 -13.62
CA PRO A 714 24.15 -6.43 -13.58
C PRO A 714 23.49 -7.82 -13.62
N SER A 715 24.19 -8.79 -14.19
CA SER A 715 23.89 -10.20 -14.00
C SER A 715 24.21 -10.66 -12.58
N GLU A 716 23.79 -11.86 -12.22
CA GLU A 716 24.05 -12.46 -10.91
C GLU A 716 25.56 -12.54 -10.58
N ALA A 717 26.43 -12.72 -11.59
CA ALA A 717 27.88 -12.90 -11.38
C ALA A 717 28.56 -11.66 -10.73
N PRO A 718 28.48 -10.44 -11.29
CA PRO A 718 29.00 -9.25 -10.63
C PRO A 718 28.23 -8.86 -9.35
N ASN A 719 26.95 -9.24 -9.21
CA ASN A 719 26.22 -9.06 -7.94
C ASN A 719 26.87 -9.85 -6.81
N LYS A 720 27.28 -11.10 -7.08
CA LYS A 720 27.99 -11.95 -6.11
C LYS A 720 29.30 -11.31 -5.66
N VAL A 721 30.13 -10.88 -6.60
CA VAL A 721 31.42 -10.24 -6.31
C VAL A 721 31.23 -8.97 -5.48
N THR A 722 30.21 -8.19 -5.82
CA THR A 722 29.88 -6.95 -5.10
C THR A 722 29.52 -7.25 -3.65
N ALA A 723 28.68 -8.26 -3.41
CA ALA A 723 28.30 -8.69 -2.08
C ALA A 723 29.50 -9.24 -1.28
N GLU A 724 30.32 -10.10 -1.89
CA GLU A 724 31.49 -10.70 -1.22
C GLU A 724 32.50 -9.62 -0.78
N ARG A 725 32.79 -8.64 -1.64
CA ARG A 725 33.72 -7.54 -1.33
C ARG A 725 33.14 -6.48 -0.41
N ALA A 726 31.82 -6.27 -0.43
CA ALA A 726 31.15 -5.45 0.58
C ALA A 726 31.14 -6.14 1.95
N TYR A 727 31.03 -7.47 1.95
CA TYR A 727 31.01 -8.28 3.16
C TYR A 727 32.38 -8.36 3.82
N THR A 728 33.41 -8.74 3.07
CA THR A 728 34.81 -8.75 3.51
C THR A 728 35.65 -8.01 2.48
N ALA A 729 36.15 -6.84 2.86
CA ALA A 729 36.92 -6.02 1.92
C ALA A 729 38.20 -6.72 1.48
N LEU A 730 38.44 -6.80 0.16
CA LEU A 730 39.69 -7.32 -0.38
C LEU A 730 40.75 -6.23 -0.49
N LEU A 731 40.32 -5.01 -0.81
CA LEU A 731 41.16 -3.82 -0.88
C LEU A 731 40.68 -2.77 0.11
N SER A 732 41.61 -1.96 0.62
CA SER A 732 41.29 -0.81 1.49
C SER A 732 40.42 0.26 0.83
N THR A 733 40.26 0.19 -0.50
CA THR A 733 39.41 1.09 -1.29
C THR A 733 37.97 0.59 -1.44
N ASP A 734 37.67 -0.65 -1.04
CA ASP A 734 36.36 -1.29 -1.26
C ASP A 734 35.31 -0.73 -0.31
N VAL A 735 35.72 -0.45 0.93
CA VAL A 735 34.83 -0.02 2.01
C VAL A 735 35.48 1.08 2.85
N TYR A 736 34.66 1.84 3.57
CA TYR A 736 35.14 2.82 4.52
C TYR A 736 34.08 3.15 5.60
N PRO A 737 34.40 3.15 6.90
CA PRO A 737 35.64 2.68 7.51
C PRO A 737 35.62 1.18 7.87
N PHE A 738 34.47 0.50 7.76
CA PHE A 738 34.31 -0.91 8.16
C PHE A 738 33.61 -1.72 7.06
N ASP A 739 33.95 -2.98 6.85
CA ASP A 739 33.12 -3.88 6.04
C ASP A 739 31.92 -4.42 6.82
N ILE A 740 31.02 -5.14 6.14
CA ILE A 740 29.78 -5.66 6.76
C ILE A 740 30.11 -6.78 7.78
N SER A 741 31.15 -7.58 7.54
CA SER A 741 31.64 -8.61 8.47
C SER A 741 32.14 -8.00 9.78
N GLN A 742 32.83 -6.87 9.74
CA GLN A 742 33.21 -6.12 10.93
C GLN A 742 31.99 -5.53 11.65
N LEU A 743 31.01 -5.00 10.91
CA LEU A 743 29.78 -4.47 11.51
C LEU A 743 28.90 -5.55 12.15
N SER A 744 28.91 -6.78 11.63
CA SER A 744 28.12 -7.88 12.19
C SER A 744 28.59 -8.27 13.59
N GLN A 745 29.87 -8.06 13.89
CA GLN A 745 30.52 -8.39 15.16
C GLN A 745 30.34 -7.33 16.28
N LEU A 746 29.81 -6.15 15.96
CA LEU A 746 29.53 -5.07 16.91
C LEU A 746 28.21 -5.26 17.67
#